data_AF-A0A8C1DZ87-F1
#
_entry.id   AF-A0A8C1DZ87-F1
#
_cell.length_a   1.000
_cell.length_b   1.000
_cell.length_c   1.000
_cell.angle_alpha   90.00
_cell.angle_beta   90.00
_cell.angle_gamma   90.00
#
_symmetry.space_group_name_H-M   'P 1'
#
loop_
_entity.id
_entity.type
_entity.pdbx_description
1 polymer ?
#
loop_
_entity_poly.entity_id
_entity_poly.type
_entity_poly.pdbx_seq_one_letter_code
_entity_poly.pdbx_strand_id
1 'polypeptide(L)'
;MSKRKSSNSGLTPDKRSRLSQPEPSEEDKTDYFSSGDGMNTSQSVRLTQHSTHVTGEVGIIESISLKNFMCHSLLGPFKFGPNVNFVVGNNGSGKSAVLTALIVALGGKANTTNRGSSLKVFVKEGESSADVSITLRNRGHDAYKPEVFGQSINIDLRISSEGTRTYKLKSKTGHLVSSKKEELISILDHFNIQVDNPVSILTQEMSKHFLHSKKEGDKYKFFMKATQLDQMKEDYSYIMKTKSMTQNTVEKHRETLQELKRKYQEKEERYKNLASLDEMQHKLDELKNQMAWALVAEVEQEMKPMRERIAAEEKSTIKYDQKVEEWEVTEYYFWADPRTQTQVLQQCAEKETMLCNYSSTISSCFSITQPLFTLSSISQTNSADTRAREEKMNHIQAELEDLSFQDSTLAQQIDQFTQACATAKEKLGRMRLVREKQDLQRAMESKRRNLAAMENSRNDQLCRFGEHMPPLLRAIDEADRRGQFKKKPVGPLGFCIRLRDPELGLAVECCLKSLMLAFCCDNHADERELQRIMSRYFQQGRRPQIIVSRFTNTVYDVRSRAVYHPEYPTVLQSLDIENPVVANCLIDMRGIETILLIKNAKDARRAMQSVNRPRNCMEAFTREGDQVYYNRYYSSEQDRVRYLSKDIEEEIRFENIKSIFEMGFISQTHLDRFQQDMQQVSEEERRNKTLLCRAHEERKMAQVIKYQLYSHIKKINVLVDFCVSLCLCVQEEELQELCSRINVCREEFEAARDKVLTHKKEYEEADQLCRQQREAFNSIAEEAEPIKVREYLSLKNVELHKKHYEENRKAHVDMIETLKTNLNVKDQELQASIAKASEICPERLDVRRTAKSLDSEISRLRHKINTQQDQHGHRDIIVRQYHEAKENFSNIARQVKGLEAFIRQLTDIMNTRHNVYTKMRMYLSVRCKYYFNLMLSQRGYIGKMTFDHKNDTLSISVLPGEGGKANLSDMRSLSGGERSFSTVCFVLSLWGIAEGPFCALDEFDVYMDMVNRRISMDMMLKIAASQRYRQFIFLTPQSMSSLPVNSLIRILRLKDPDRSQSALPFGQRNPE
;
A
#
# COMPACT_ATOMS: atom_id res chain seq x y z
N MET A 1 61.28 -37.48 -25.82
CA MET A 1 61.62 -38.39 -26.94
C MET A 1 60.71 -39.60 -26.88
N SER A 2 60.29 -40.16 -28.04
CA SER A 2 59.76 -41.53 -28.25
C SER A 2 58.52 -41.99 -27.42
N LYS A 3 57.52 -42.72 -27.95
CA LYS A 3 57.11 -43.21 -29.29
C LYS A 3 55.56 -43.34 -29.21
N ARG A 4 54.77 -42.92 -30.22
CA ARG A 4 54.16 -43.79 -31.28
C ARG A 4 53.57 -45.11 -30.72
N LYS A 5 52.33 -45.53 -31.08
CA LYS A 5 51.70 -45.43 -32.42
C LYS A 5 50.18 -45.79 -32.40
N SER A 6 49.39 -45.19 -33.31
CA SER A 6 48.17 -45.70 -34.02
C SER A 6 47.00 -46.35 -33.24
N SER A 7 45.71 -46.14 -33.57
CA SER A 7 45.01 -45.48 -34.69
C SER A 7 43.56 -45.14 -34.24
N ASN A 8 42.96 -43.95 -34.43
CA ASN A 8 42.54 -43.26 -35.67
C ASN A 8 41.65 -44.12 -36.61
N SER A 9 40.57 -43.64 -37.24
CA SER A 9 39.96 -42.28 -37.32
C SER A 9 38.50 -42.41 -37.79
N GLY A 10 37.54 -41.60 -37.32
CA GLY A 10 37.10 -40.35 -37.97
C GLY A 10 35.62 -40.48 -38.42
N LEU A 11 34.77 -39.45 -38.53
CA LEU A 11 34.97 -37.99 -38.50
C LEU A 11 33.77 -37.27 -37.83
N THR A 12 34.08 -36.17 -37.13
CA THR A 12 33.21 -35.05 -36.72
C THR A 12 33.05 -34.06 -37.91
N PRO A 13 32.42 -32.85 -37.86
CA PRO A 13 32.01 -31.98 -36.72
C PRO A 13 30.59 -31.33 -36.91
N ASP A 14 30.12 -30.30 -36.20
CA ASP A 14 30.72 -29.28 -35.31
C ASP A 14 29.69 -28.59 -34.37
N LYS A 15 30.18 -27.78 -33.42
CA LYS A 15 29.53 -26.66 -32.68
C LYS A 15 28.55 -26.95 -31.51
N ARG A 16 29.09 -26.72 -30.30
CA ARG A 16 28.76 -25.62 -29.32
C ARG A 16 27.26 -25.30 -29.03
N SER A 17 26.82 -24.99 -27.80
CA SER A 17 27.52 -24.81 -26.50
C SER A 17 26.57 -24.47 -25.31
N ARG A 18 27.10 -24.59 -24.08
CA ARG A 18 26.80 -23.80 -22.85
C ARG A 18 25.50 -24.03 -22.04
N LEU A 19 25.69 -24.63 -20.86
CA LEU A 19 25.36 -24.13 -19.51
C LEU A 19 24.42 -22.91 -19.37
N SER A 20 23.39 -23.06 -18.53
CA SER A 20 22.76 -21.99 -17.74
C SER A 20 22.18 -22.53 -16.41
N GLN A 21 22.01 -21.65 -15.42
CA GLN A 21 21.64 -21.93 -14.02
C GLN A 21 20.16 -22.31 -13.82
N PRO A 22 19.78 -22.81 -12.62
CA PRO A 22 18.43 -22.67 -12.07
C PRO A 22 18.38 -21.68 -10.88
N GLU A 23 17.36 -20.82 -10.90
CA GLU A 23 16.88 -19.95 -9.81
C GLU A 23 15.33 -19.90 -9.93
N PRO A 24 14.57 -19.48 -8.90
CA PRO A 24 13.55 -20.36 -8.32
C PRO A 24 12.09 -19.98 -8.61
N SER A 25 11.16 -20.83 -8.19
CA SER A 25 9.74 -20.51 -8.07
C SER A 25 9.08 -21.21 -6.88
N GLU A 26 8.53 -20.42 -5.97
CA GLU A 26 7.61 -20.84 -4.90
C GLU A 26 6.26 -21.32 -5.48
N GLU A 27 5.51 -22.13 -4.74
CA GLU A 27 4.09 -21.85 -4.42
C GLU A 27 3.52 -22.92 -3.46
N ASP A 28 3.03 -22.47 -2.30
CA ASP A 28 2.40 -23.30 -1.26
C ASP A 28 1.01 -23.82 -1.69
N LYS A 29 0.62 -25.00 -1.18
CA LYS A 29 -0.80 -25.40 -1.11
C LYS A 29 -1.18 -25.93 0.28
N THR A 30 -2.24 -25.34 0.83
CA THR A 30 -2.83 -25.65 2.12
C THR A 30 -3.84 -26.80 2.00
N ASP A 31 -3.61 -27.92 2.71
CA ASP A 31 -4.55 -29.04 2.73
C ASP A 31 -5.75 -28.79 3.65
N TYR A 32 -6.95 -28.78 3.07
CA TYR A 32 -8.23 -28.82 3.78
C TYR A 32 -8.71 -30.28 3.90
N PHE A 33 -8.60 -30.91 5.08
CA PHE A 33 -9.09 -32.27 5.27
C PHE A 33 -10.56 -32.33 5.71
N SER A 34 -11.36 -33.03 4.90
CA SER A 34 -12.76 -33.37 5.17
C SER A 34 -12.89 -34.42 6.29
N SER A 35 -14.03 -34.45 6.97
CA SER A 35 -14.43 -35.50 7.92
C SER A 35 -15.95 -35.64 7.90
N GLY A 36 -16.45 -36.86 7.73
CA GLY A 36 -17.88 -37.22 7.71
C GLY A 36 -18.28 -38.17 8.84
N ASP A 37 -19.60 -38.35 8.99
CA ASP A 37 -20.35 -38.81 10.17
C ASP A 37 -20.13 -40.26 10.69
N GLY A 38 -20.85 -40.61 11.76
CA GLY A 38 -20.90 -41.96 12.34
C GLY A 38 -22.31 -42.41 12.77
N MET A 39 -22.39 -43.65 13.27
CA MET A 39 -23.42 -44.29 14.15
C MET A 39 -24.90 -43.83 14.06
N ASN A 40 -25.93 -44.69 13.91
CA ASN A 40 -26.16 -46.08 14.35
C ASN A 40 -27.23 -46.75 13.44
N THR A 41 -27.33 -48.08 13.29
CA THR A 41 -28.00 -48.97 14.26
C THR A 41 -27.87 -50.47 13.91
N SER A 42 -27.78 -51.30 14.95
CA SER A 42 -28.40 -52.64 15.09
C SER A 42 -28.46 -53.60 13.89
N GLN A 43 -27.34 -54.21 13.48
CA GLN A 43 -27.36 -55.58 12.93
C GLN A 43 -26.00 -56.28 13.08
N SER A 44 -26.03 -57.57 13.42
CA SER A 44 -24.84 -58.40 13.65
C SER A 44 -24.24 -58.89 12.31
N VAL A 45 -23.26 -58.15 11.79
CA VAL A 45 -22.50 -58.58 10.59
C VAL A 45 -21.07 -58.97 10.98
N ARG A 46 -20.70 -60.21 10.67
CA ARG A 46 -19.34 -60.74 10.88
C ARG A 46 -18.37 -60.03 9.93
N LEU A 47 -17.51 -59.16 10.46
CA LEU A 47 -16.40 -58.58 9.70
C LEU A 47 -15.29 -59.62 9.54
N THR A 48 -15.22 -60.24 8.37
CA THR A 48 -14.02 -60.97 7.92
C THR A 48 -12.84 -60.01 7.79
N GLN A 49 -11.69 -60.46 8.26
CA GLN A 49 -10.46 -59.67 8.32
C GLN A 49 -9.96 -59.31 6.91
N HIS A 50 -9.60 -58.04 6.69
CA HIS A 50 -8.42 -57.56 5.95
C HIS A 50 -8.57 -56.06 5.61
N SER A 51 -8.02 -55.19 6.45
CA SER A 51 -7.73 -53.80 6.07
C SER A 51 -6.42 -53.34 6.72
N THR A 52 -5.57 -52.69 5.94
CA THR A 52 -4.25 -52.23 6.38
C THR A 52 -4.37 -51.04 7.34
N HIS A 53 -3.84 -51.18 8.55
CA HIS A 53 -3.94 -50.19 9.61
C HIS A 53 -3.12 -48.91 9.32
N VAL A 54 -3.79 -47.83 8.92
CA VAL A 54 -3.19 -46.49 8.87
C VAL A 54 -3.22 -45.87 10.28
N THR A 55 -2.07 -45.40 10.77
CA THR A 55 -1.90 -44.76 12.10
C THR A 55 -0.88 -43.62 12.00
N GLY A 56 -0.78 -42.75 13.02
CA GLY A 56 0.13 -41.60 13.01
C GLY A 56 1.59 -41.96 12.67
N GLU A 57 2.16 -41.29 11.66
CA GLU A 57 3.47 -41.63 11.10
C GLU A 57 4.63 -40.79 11.68
N VAL A 58 4.34 -39.61 12.24
CA VAL A 58 5.32 -38.66 12.83
C VAL A 58 4.94 -38.25 14.25
N GLY A 59 5.93 -37.87 15.07
CA GLY A 59 5.72 -37.27 16.39
C GLY A 59 5.15 -38.19 17.49
N ILE A 60 4.70 -39.39 17.14
CA ILE A 60 4.16 -40.40 18.08
C ILE A 60 5.27 -40.93 18.98
N ILE A 61 5.01 -41.04 20.29
CA ILE A 61 5.97 -41.63 21.24
C ILE A 61 5.93 -43.15 21.10
N GLU A 62 7.04 -43.77 20.69
CA GLU A 62 7.14 -45.24 20.58
C GLU A 62 7.57 -45.88 21.91
N SER A 63 8.48 -45.25 22.65
CA SER A 63 8.91 -45.71 23.98
C SER A 63 9.50 -44.64 24.89
N ILE A 64 9.46 -44.89 26.20
CA ILE A 64 10.15 -44.12 27.23
C ILE A 64 10.84 -45.03 28.26
N SER A 65 12.02 -44.62 28.74
CA SER A 65 12.74 -45.26 29.85
C SER A 65 13.34 -44.21 30.78
N LEU A 66 13.23 -44.43 32.10
CA LEU A 66 13.74 -43.53 33.14
C LEU A 66 14.76 -44.26 34.00
N LYS A 67 15.85 -43.60 34.37
CA LYS A 67 16.85 -44.10 35.31
C LYS A 67 17.17 -43.02 36.34
N ASN A 68 17.23 -43.41 37.62
CA ASN A 68 17.52 -42.53 38.76
C ASN A 68 16.64 -41.27 38.79
N PHE A 69 15.37 -41.39 38.42
CA PHE A 69 14.44 -40.27 38.22
C PHE A 69 13.34 -40.29 39.29
N MET A 70 13.19 -39.17 40.02
CA MET A 70 12.37 -39.10 41.24
C MET A 70 12.71 -40.25 42.21
N CYS A 71 11.73 -40.94 42.79
CA CYS A 71 11.96 -42.07 43.68
C CYS A 71 12.37 -43.39 42.97
N HIS A 72 12.53 -43.41 41.64
CA HIS A 72 12.72 -44.64 40.86
C HIS A 72 14.16 -44.80 40.33
N SER A 73 14.85 -45.88 40.71
CA SER A 73 16.16 -46.23 40.13
C SER A 73 16.07 -46.66 38.67
N LEU A 74 15.02 -47.40 38.28
CA LEU A 74 14.75 -47.77 36.89
C LEU A 74 13.24 -47.91 36.67
N LEU A 75 12.72 -47.25 35.64
CA LEU A 75 11.31 -47.32 35.25
C LEU A 75 11.20 -47.48 33.73
N GLY A 76 10.59 -48.58 33.27
CA GLY A 76 10.53 -48.95 31.85
C GLY A 76 11.64 -49.93 31.42
N PRO A 77 11.92 -50.07 30.10
CA PRO A 77 11.35 -49.30 29.00
C PRO A 77 9.87 -49.63 28.74
N PHE A 78 9.02 -48.61 28.73
CA PHE A 78 7.62 -48.75 28.31
C PHE A 78 7.52 -48.53 26.80
N LYS A 79 6.91 -49.48 26.09
CA LYS A 79 6.56 -49.32 24.67
C LYS A 79 5.09 -48.92 24.57
N PHE A 80 4.79 -47.80 23.93
CA PHE A 80 3.41 -47.37 23.70
C PHE A 80 2.84 -48.03 22.43
N GLY A 81 1.52 -48.00 22.30
CA GLY A 81 0.78 -48.28 21.06
C GLY A 81 0.53 -46.99 20.28
N PRO A 82 0.16 -47.10 18.99
CA PRO A 82 0.11 -45.95 18.09
C PRO A 82 -1.08 -45.00 18.32
N ASN A 83 -2.11 -45.42 19.06
CA ASN A 83 -3.32 -44.64 19.32
C ASN A 83 -3.62 -44.60 20.83
N VAL A 84 -4.48 -45.45 21.39
CA VAL A 84 -4.83 -45.39 22.83
C VAL A 84 -3.85 -46.15 23.71
N ASN A 85 -3.44 -45.53 24.82
CA ASN A 85 -2.56 -46.08 25.84
C ASN A 85 -3.12 -45.81 27.24
N PHE A 86 -3.26 -46.84 28.07
CA PHE A 86 -3.59 -46.72 29.48
C PHE A 86 -2.38 -47.09 30.34
N VAL A 87 -1.92 -46.18 31.19
CA VAL A 87 -0.86 -46.44 32.19
C VAL A 87 -1.52 -46.61 33.55
N VAL A 88 -1.57 -47.85 34.04
CA VAL A 88 -2.33 -48.26 35.23
C VAL A 88 -1.39 -48.69 36.34
N GLY A 89 -1.64 -48.26 37.58
CA GLY A 89 -0.88 -48.71 38.75
C GLY A 89 -1.23 -47.94 40.01
N ASN A 90 -0.92 -48.48 41.19
CA ASN A 90 -1.25 -47.82 42.46
C ASN A 90 -0.52 -46.48 42.66
N ASN A 91 -0.94 -45.70 43.65
CA ASN A 91 -0.25 -44.46 44.00
C ASN A 91 1.17 -44.75 44.49
N GLY A 92 2.16 -44.01 43.98
CA GLY A 92 3.58 -44.29 44.16
C GLY A 92 4.23 -45.23 43.11
N SER A 93 3.47 -45.87 42.22
CA SER A 93 4.01 -46.79 41.17
C SER A 93 4.78 -46.11 40.03
N GLY A 94 4.93 -44.78 40.03
CA GLY A 94 5.63 -44.02 39.00
C GLY A 94 4.79 -43.50 37.82
N LYS A 95 3.45 -43.60 37.88
CA LYS A 95 2.54 -43.03 36.85
C LYS A 95 2.91 -41.58 36.46
N SER A 96 2.76 -40.64 37.39
CA SER A 96 3.06 -39.23 37.14
C SER A 96 4.56 -38.95 36.90
N ALA A 97 5.47 -39.86 37.28
CA ALA A 97 6.89 -39.76 36.96
C ALA A 97 7.14 -39.96 35.45
N VAL A 98 6.42 -40.88 34.80
CA VAL A 98 6.43 -41.01 33.33
C VAL A 98 5.98 -39.71 32.66
N LEU A 99 4.88 -39.12 33.12
CA LEU A 99 4.38 -37.87 32.55
C LEU A 99 5.32 -36.68 32.78
N THR A 100 5.88 -36.58 33.99
CA THR A 100 6.86 -35.53 34.32
C THR A 100 8.13 -35.66 33.48
N ALA A 101 8.61 -36.88 33.28
CA ALA A 101 9.76 -37.15 32.43
C ALA A 101 9.51 -36.79 30.94
N LEU A 102 8.31 -37.07 30.42
CA LEU A 102 7.91 -36.64 29.07
C LEU A 102 8.02 -35.11 28.91
N ILE A 103 7.43 -34.34 29.84
CA ILE A 103 7.48 -32.87 29.80
C ILE A 103 8.93 -32.35 29.80
N VAL A 104 9.77 -32.87 30.70
CA VAL A 104 11.13 -32.37 30.92
C VAL A 104 12.09 -32.77 29.80
N ALA A 105 12.01 -34.02 29.30
CA ALA A 105 12.87 -34.50 28.21
C ALA A 105 12.51 -33.88 26.86
N LEU A 106 11.24 -33.56 26.62
CA LEU A 106 10.78 -32.80 25.44
C LEU A 106 10.88 -31.27 25.65
N GLY A 107 11.83 -30.80 26.48
CA GLY A 107 12.25 -29.39 26.55
C GLY A 107 11.52 -28.49 27.55
N GLY A 108 10.45 -28.98 28.18
CA GLY A 108 9.62 -28.23 29.13
C GLY A 108 10.36 -27.73 30.38
N LYS A 109 9.80 -26.72 31.04
CA LYS A 109 10.37 -26.14 32.27
C LYS A 109 9.97 -26.97 33.49
N ALA A 110 10.82 -27.00 34.53
CA ALA A 110 10.52 -27.72 35.78
C ALA A 110 9.15 -27.30 36.35
N ASN A 111 8.89 -25.99 36.41
CA ASN A 111 7.63 -25.44 36.92
C ASN A 111 6.39 -25.91 36.13
N THR A 112 6.49 -26.17 34.81
CA THR A 112 5.36 -26.68 33.99
C THR A 112 4.82 -28.02 34.54
N THR A 113 5.70 -28.83 35.15
CA THR A 113 5.34 -30.12 35.73
C THR A 113 4.50 -30.00 37.02
N ASN A 114 4.58 -28.84 37.70
CA ASN A 114 4.09 -28.57 39.07
C ASN A 114 4.70 -29.47 40.18
N ARG A 115 5.60 -30.41 39.84
CA ARG A 115 6.24 -31.31 40.81
C ARG A 115 7.60 -30.82 41.33
N GLY A 116 8.12 -29.69 40.84
CA GLY A 116 9.37 -29.11 41.30
C GLY A 116 9.71 -27.76 40.66
N SER A 117 10.38 -26.89 41.41
CA SER A 117 10.84 -25.56 40.95
C SER A 117 12.16 -25.58 40.18
N SER A 118 12.89 -26.70 40.20
CA SER A 118 14.21 -26.85 39.57
C SER A 118 14.46 -28.31 39.20
N LEU A 119 15.27 -28.54 38.16
CA LEU A 119 15.49 -29.88 37.58
C LEU A 119 16.18 -30.86 38.55
N LYS A 120 16.97 -30.36 39.50
CA LYS A 120 17.62 -31.17 40.55
C LYS A 120 16.63 -32.01 41.37
N VAL A 121 15.38 -31.54 41.54
CA VAL A 121 14.32 -32.24 42.29
C VAL A 121 13.88 -33.53 41.60
N PHE A 122 14.19 -33.70 40.31
CA PHE A 122 13.88 -34.92 39.55
C PHE A 122 15.01 -35.95 39.55
N VAL A 123 16.18 -35.63 40.14
CA VAL A 123 17.24 -36.62 40.38
C VAL A 123 16.92 -37.38 41.66
N LYS A 124 17.05 -38.71 41.63
CA LYS A 124 16.85 -39.55 42.81
C LYS A 124 17.84 -39.16 43.91
N GLU A 125 17.35 -39.07 45.14
CA GLU A 125 18.18 -38.81 46.31
C GLU A 125 19.31 -39.85 46.44
N GLY A 126 20.54 -39.38 46.65
CA GLY A 126 21.76 -40.19 46.66
C GLY A 126 22.42 -40.43 45.30
N GLU A 127 21.78 -40.08 44.17
CA GLU A 127 22.32 -40.29 42.82
C GLU A 127 22.94 -39.00 42.23
N SER A 128 23.99 -39.15 41.42
CA SER A 128 24.69 -38.01 40.79
C SER A 128 23.99 -37.44 39.55
N SER A 129 23.12 -38.24 38.92
CA SER A 129 22.34 -37.82 37.74
C SER A 129 21.15 -38.73 37.46
N ALA A 130 20.12 -38.18 36.85
CA ALA A 130 19.02 -38.92 36.24
C ALA A 130 19.15 -38.96 34.71
N ASP A 131 18.77 -40.07 34.09
CA ASP A 131 18.70 -40.23 32.63
C ASP A 131 17.25 -40.51 32.20
N VAL A 132 16.80 -39.85 31.13
CA VAL A 132 15.49 -40.04 30.49
C VAL A 132 15.69 -40.25 29.00
N SER A 133 15.23 -41.38 28.47
CA SER A 133 15.30 -41.72 27.04
C SER A 133 13.89 -41.81 26.45
N ILE A 134 13.63 -41.08 25.37
CA ILE A 134 12.38 -41.11 24.60
C ILE A 134 12.67 -41.49 23.15
N THR A 135 11.86 -42.36 22.55
CA THR A 135 11.88 -42.64 21.12
C THR A 135 10.62 -42.06 20.47
N LEU A 136 10.80 -41.13 19.52
CA LEU A 136 9.74 -40.57 18.68
C LEU A 136 9.74 -41.25 17.31
N ARG A 137 8.56 -41.46 16.73
CA ARG A 137 8.39 -41.97 15.38
C ARG A 137 8.70 -40.89 14.35
N ASN A 138 9.42 -41.25 13.29
CA ASN A 138 9.84 -40.34 12.23
C ASN A 138 9.67 -41.00 10.85
N ARG A 139 8.43 -41.18 10.38
CA ARG A 139 8.10 -41.93 9.15
C ARG A 139 7.10 -41.15 8.30
N GLY A 140 6.87 -41.60 7.08
CA GLY A 140 5.94 -40.94 6.16
C GLY A 140 6.59 -39.78 5.40
N HIS A 141 5.75 -38.98 4.75
CA HIS A 141 6.18 -37.84 3.94
C HIS A 141 6.76 -36.70 4.79
N ASP A 142 6.19 -36.47 5.97
CA ASP A 142 6.52 -35.33 6.83
C ASP A 142 7.59 -35.66 7.88
N ALA A 143 8.39 -36.69 7.63
CA ALA A 143 9.50 -37.07 8.49
C ALA A 143 10.55 -35.94 8.57
N TYR A 144 11.04 -35.65 9.77
CA TYR A 144 12.10 -34.69 10.00
C TYR A 144 13.46 -35.32 9.66
N LYS A 145 14.14 -34.78 8.64
CA LYS A 145 15.49 -35.20 8.18
C LYS A 145 15.66 -36.74 8.16
N PRO A 146 14.80 -37.49 7.43
CA PRO A 146 14.76 -38.95 7.47
C PRO A 146 16.07 -39.61 7.02
N GLU A 147 16.85 -38.95 6.17
CA GLU A 147 18.19 -39.35 5.75
C GLU A 147 19.23 -39.30 6.88
N VAL A 148 19.06 -38.44 7.88
CA VAL A 148 19.98 -38.29 9.03
C VAL A 148 19.52 -39.13 10.23
N PHE A 149 18.24 -39.01 10.62
CA PHE A 149 17.73 -39.67 11.82
C PHE A 149 17.16 -41.08 11.54
N GLY A 150 16.74 -41.36 10.31
CA GLY A 150 16.00 -42.57 9.98
C GLY A 150 14.57 -42.57 10.54
N GLN A 151 13.96 -43.76 10.57
CA GLN A 151 12.53 -43.98 10.88
C GLN A 151 12.08 -43.66 12.33
N SER A 152 13.00 -43.24 13.20
CA SER A 152 12.74 -42.91 14.61
C SER A 152 13.85 -42.05 15.19
N ILE A 153 13.50 -41.03 15.96
CA ILE A 153 14.43 -40.13 16.65
C ILE A 153 14.52 -40.56 18.13
N ASN A 154 15.74 -40.79 18.62
CA ASN A 154 15.99 -41.10 20.02
C ASN A 154 16.50 -39.84 20.73
N ILE A 155 15.79 -39.40 21.78
CA ILE A 155 16.08 -38.23 22.60
C ILE A 155 16.51 -38.72 23.97
N ASP A 156 17.81 -38.64 24.26
CA ASP A 156 18.34 -38.87 25.60
C ASP A 156 18.58 -37.52 26.30
N LEU A 157 17.96 -37.32 27.46
CA LEU A 157 18.23 -36.23 28.39
C LEU A 157 18.96 -36.80 29.62
N ARG A 158 20.09 -36.19 29.99
CA ARG A 158 20.72 -36.35 31.30
C ARG A 158 20.54 -35.08 32.14
N ILE A 159 20.10 -35.25 33.38
CA ILE A 159 19.96 -34.19 34.40
C ILE A 159 21.00 -34.45 35.48
N SER A 160 21.89 -33.50 35.76
CA SER A 160 22.84 -33.58 36.88
C SER A 160 22.18 -33.23 38.21
N SER A 161 22.81 -33.63 39.33
CA SER A 161 22.44 -33.18 40.68
C SER A 161 22.48 -31.64 40.84
N GLU A 162 23.32 -30.95 40.06
CA GLU A 162 23.38 -29.48 39.97
C GLU A 162 22.17 -28.87 39.23
N GLY A 163 21.37 -29.69 38.55
CA GLY A 163 20.21 -29.26 37.75
C GLY A 163 20.54 -28.83 36.32
N THR A 164 21.76 -29.09 35.83
CA THR A 164 22.13 -28.85 34.43
C THR A 164 21.58 -29.96 33.52
N ARG A 165 21.15 -29.58 32.31
CA ARG A 165 20.55 -30.49 31.31
C ARG A 165 21.49 -30.71 30.13
N THR A 166 21.69 -31.96 29.76
CA THR A 166 22.50 -32.37 28.60
C THR A 166 21.67 -33.25 27.67
N TYR A 167 21.50 -32.83 26.41
CA TYR A 167 20.78 -33.61 25.40
C TYR A 167 21.74 -34.42 24.52
N LYS A 168 21.28 -35.58 24.07
CA LYS A 168 21.88 -36.38 22.99
C LYS A 168 20.76 -36.85 22.08
N LEU A 169 20.68 -36.24 20.90
CA LEU A 169 19.73 -36.57 19.84
C LEU A 169 20.39 -37.58 18.90
N LYS A 170 19.80 -38.77 18.79
CA LYS A 170 20.36 -39.92 18.08
C LYS A 170 19.41 -40.43 17.00
N SER A 171 19.99 -41.02 15.95
CA SER A 171 19.25 -41.74 14.92
C SER A 171 18.66 -43.07 15.44
N LYS A 172 17.87 -43.74 14.61
CA LYS A 172 17.39 -45.11 14.84
C LYS A 172 18.52 -46.12 15.09
N THR A 173 19.69 -45.93 14.48
CA THR A 173 20.87 -46.80 14.67
C THR A 173 21.69 -46.45 15.91
N GLY A 174 21.28 -45.44 16.69
CA GLY A 174 21.96 -44.99 17.91
C GLY A 174 23.12 -44.01 17.67
N HIS A 175 23.37 -43.62 16.42
CA HIS A 175 24.40 -42.63 16.07
C HIS A 175 24.01 -41.24 16.60
N LEU A 176 24.95 -40.52 17.20
CA LEU A 176 24.71 -39.17 17.73
C LEU A 176 24.68 -38.15 16.59
N VAL A 177 23.55 -37.48 16.41
CA VAL A 177 23.36 -36.45 15.38
C VAL A 177 23.61 -35.05 15.94
N SER A 178 23.11 -34.76 17.14
CA SER A 178 23.25 -33.43 17.76
C SER A 178 23.13 -33.50 19.28
N SER A 179 23.74 -32.55 19.98
CA SER A 179 23.58 -32.29 21.42
C SER A 179 22.96 -30.92 21.73
N LYS A 180 22.65 -30.13 20.68
CA LYS A 180 22.12 -28.77 20.78
C LYS A 180 20.63 -28.78 21.13
N LYS A 181 20.20 -27.82 21.97
CA LYS A 181 18.78 -27.67 22.34
C LYS A 181 17.95 -27.13 21.17
N GLU A 182 18.56 -26.33 20.30
CA GLU A 182 17.94 -25.69 19.15
C GLU A 182 17.45 -26.73 18.13
N GLU A 183 18.21 -27.81 17.94
CA GLU A 183 17.81 -28.94 17.08
C GLU A 183 16.63 -29.71 17.70
N LEU A 184 16.59 -29.87 19.03
CA LEU A 184 15.42 -30.44 19.72
C LEU A 184 14.18 -29.58 19.52
N ILE A 185 14.30 -28.25 19.66
CA ILE A 185 13.18 -27.32 19.43
C ILE A 185 12.68 -27.46 17.98
N SER A 186 13.59 -27.49 17.00
CA SER A 186 13.24 -27.68 15.58
C SER A 186 12.48 -29.00 15.32
N ILE A 187 12.86 -30.10 15.99
CA ILE A 187 12.14 -31.38 15.92
C ILE A 187 10.72 -31.28 16.53
N LEU A 188 10.61 -30.59 17.67
CA LEU A 188 9.32 -30.42 18.36
C LEU A 188 8.37 -29.53 17.57
N ASP A 189 8.87 -28.43 17.00
CA ASP A 189 8.10 -27.50 16.17
C ASP A 189 7.62 -28.19 14.88
N HIS A 190 8.52 -28.93 14.19
CA HIS A 190 8.19 -29.69 12.98
C HIS A 190 7.12 -30.77 13.21
N PHE A 191 7.12 -31.42 14.38
CA PHE A 191 6.09 -32.38 14.77
C PHE A 191 4.89 -31.76 15.51
N ASN A 192 4.85 -30.43 15.71
CA ASN A 192 3.84 -29.73 16.52
C ASN A 192 3.65 -30.35 17.94
N ILE A 193 4.75 -30.70 18.61
CA ILE A 193 4.76 -31.29 19.96
C ILE A 193 4.78 -30.18 21.01
N GLN A 194 3.64 -30.00 21.70
CA GLN A 194 3.43 -28.86 22.58
C GLN A 194 3.40 -29.25 24.06
N VAL A 195 4.56 -29.30 24.72
CA VAL A 195 4.65 -29.70 26.14
C VAL A 195 4.15 -28.68 27.14
N ASP A 196 4.21 -27.38 26.81
CA ASP A 196 3.68 -26.32 27.66
C ASP A 196 2.17 -26.07 27.42
N ASN A 197 1.53 -26.76 26.47
CA ASN A 197 0.09 -26.68 26.19
C ASN A 197 -0.70 -27.62 27.14
N PRO A 198 -1.55 -27.08 28.04
CA PRO A 198 -2.23 -27.87 29.06
C PRO A 198 -3.30 -28.82 28.52
N VAL A 199 -3.65 -28.73 27.23
CA VAL A 199 -4.59 -29.64 26.56
C VAL A 199 -3.88 -30.83 25.91
N SER A 200 -2.62 -30.64 25.51
CA SER A 200 -1.72 -31.73 25.06
C SER A 200 -1.19 -32.53 26.25
N ILE A 201 -0.86 -31.88 27.36
CA ILE A 201 -0.47 -32.55 28.62
C ILE A 201 -1.22 -31.94 29.80
N LEU A 202 -2.24 -32.65 30.28
CA LEU A 202 -3.02 -32.23 31.45
C LEU A 202 -2.56 -33.00 32.70
N THR A 203 -1.90 -32.31 33.61
CA THR A 203 -1.47 -32.86 34.90
C THR A 203 -2.61 -32.86 35.93
N GLN A 204 -2.46 -33.70 36.96
CA GLN A 204 -3.40 -33.84 38.08
C GLN A 204 -3.72 -32.49 38.78
N GLU A 205 -2.74 -31.59 38.88
CA GLU A 205 -2.92 -30.28 39.55
C GLU A 205 -3.54 -29.25 38.60
N MET A 206 -3.16 -29.25 37.33
CA MET A 206 -3.77 -28.37 36.32
C MET A 206 -5.26 -28.63 36.14
N SER A 207 -5.68 -29.91 36.10
CA SER A 207 -7.11 -30.27 35.99
C SER A 207 -7.95 -29.80 37.18
N LYS A 208 -7.38 -29.79 38.40
CA LYS A 208 -8.02 -29.26 39.61
C LYS A 208 -8.14 -27.73 39.55
N HIS A 209 -7.01 -27.03 39.40
CA HIS A 209 -6.98 -25.56 39.44
C HIS A 209 -7.80 -24.91 38.31
N PHE A 210 -7.83 -25.52 37.13
CA PHE A 210 -8.45 -24.94 35.94
C PHE A 210 -9.93 -24.54 36.16
N LEU A 211 -10.76 -25.41 36.71
CA LEU A 211 -12.19 -25.12 36.97
C LEU A 211 -12.47 -24.56 38.37
N HIS A 212 -11.53 -24.66 39.31
CA HIS A 212 -11.64 -24.01 40.62
C HIS A 212 -11.31 -22.51 40.56
N SER A 213 -10.73 -22.03 39.45
CA SER A 213 -10.45 -20.62 39.20
C SER A 213 -11.69 -19.75 39.38
N LYS A 214 -11.58 -18.68 40.19
CA LYS A 214 -12.70 -17.77 40.47
C LYS A 214 -12.98 -16.78 39.32
N LYS A 215 -12.01 -16.54 38.43
CA LYS A 215 -12.08 -15.49 37.40
C LYS A 215 -12.38 -16.08 36.01
N GLU A 216 -13.32 -15.46 35.29
CA GLU A 216 -13.66 -15.87 33.92
C GLU A 216 -12.51 -15.61 32.92
N GLY A 217 -11.62 -14.67 33.23
CA GLY A 217 -10.40 -14.43 32.44
C GLY A 217 -9.38 -15.57 32.50
N ASP A 218 -9.30 -16.32 33.61
CA ASP A 218 -8.40 -17.48 33.72
C ASP A 218 -8.87 -18.60 32.78
N LYS A 219 -10.20 -18.83 32.72
CA LYS A 219 -10.85 -19.77 31.78
C LYS A 219 -10.59 -19.37 30.33
N TYR A 220 -10.67 -18.08 30.01
CA TYR A 220 -10.40 -17.57 28.66
C TYR A 220 -8.92 -17.68 28.28
N LYS A 221 -8.00 -17.31 29.17
CA LYS A 221 -6.55 -17.45 28.93
C LYS A 221 -6.17 -18.90 28.69
N PHE A 222 -6.77 -19.84 29.41
CA PHE A 222 -6.60 -21.27 29.15
C PHE A 222 -7.06 -21.66 27.74
N PHE A 223 -8.23 -21.20 27.30
CA PHE A 223 -8.71 -21.42 25.92
C PHE A 223 -7.73 -20.85 24.88
N MET A 224 -7.27 -19.61 25.07
CA MET A 224 -6.31 -18.95 24.16
C MET A 224 -4.97 -19.71 24.09
N LYS A 225 -4.47 -20.21 25.22
CA LYS A 225 -3.24 -21.01 25.28
C LYS A 225 -3.43 -22.40 24.67
N ALA A 226 -4.56 -23.06 24.94
CA ALA A 226 -4.92 -24.37 24.41
C ALA A 226 -5.01 -24.39 22.88
N THR A 227 -5.54 -23.31 22.31
CA THR A 227 -5.74 -23.10 20.86
C THR A 227 -4.58 -22.37 20.19
N GLN A 228 -3.48 -22.11 20.91
CA GLN A 228 -2.28 -21.39 20.44
C GLN A 228 -2.51 -19.92 20.00
N LEU A 229 -3.75 -19.41 20.09
CA LEU A 229 -4.09 -18.02 19.78
C LEU A 229 -3.33 -17.03 20.67
N ASP A 230 -2.94 -17.42 21.89
CA ASP A 230 -2.09 -16.61 22.77
C ASP A 230 -0.69 -16.39 22.16
N GLN A 231 -0.06 -17.45 21.62
CA GLN A 231 1.24 -17.36 20.94
C GLN A 231 1.15 -16.46 19.70
N MET A 232 0.12 -16.66 18.86
CA MET A 232 -0.11 -15.80 17.70
C MET A 232 -0.28 -14.33 18.10
N LYS A 233 -0.97 -14.04 19.21
CA LYS A 233 -1.17 -12.68 19.76
C LYS A 233 0.15 -12.06 20.22
N GLU A 234 1.02 -12.84 20.87
CA GLU A 234 2.37 -12.41 21.27
C GLU A 234 3.25 -12.12 20.03
N ASP A 235 3.25 -13.02 19.04
CA ASP A 235 4.01 -12.87 17.79
C ASP A 235 3.57 -11.62 17.01
N TYR A 236 2.25 -11.37 16.91
CA TYR A 236 1.74 -10.14 16.30
C TYR A 236 2.19 -8.89 17.05
N SER A 237 2.19 -8.92 18.39
CA SER A 237 2.63 -7.80 19.23
C SER A 237 4.13 -7.53 19.04
N TYR A 238 4.93 -8.59 18.93
CA TYR A 238 6.36 -8.49 18.61
C TYR A 238 6.60 -7.88 17.23
N ILE A 239 5.94 -8.40 16.19
CA ILE A 239 6.08 -7.89 14.82
C ILE A 239 5.62 -6.43 14.70
N MET A 240 4.52 -6.04 15.36
CA MET A 240 4.07 -4.65 15.40
C MET A 240 5.06 -3.72 16.10
N LYS A 241 5.69 -4.17 17.19
CA LYS A 241 6.75 -3.41 17.88
C LYS A 241 7.98 -3.23 16.98
N THR A 242 8.42 -4.29 16.30
CA THR A 242 9.51 -4.25 15.33
C THR A 242 9.19 -3.30 14.18
N LYS A 243 7.98 -3.37 13.61
CA LYS A 243 7.49 -2.44 12.57
C LYS A 243 7.59 -0.98 13.03
N SER A 244 7.13 -0.67 14.24
CA SER A 244 7.21 0.69 14.80
C SER A 244 8.66 1.16 14.97
N MET A 245 9.57 0.29 15.42
CA MET A 245 11.01 0.58 15.46
C MET A 245 11.58 0.87 14.06
N THR A 246 11.25 0.05 13.06
CA THR A 246 11.68 0.27 11.67
C THR A 246 11.11 1.56 11.08
N GLN A 247 9.85 1.92 11.37
CA GLN A 247 9.25 3.20 10.98
C GLN A 247 10.03 4.39 11.55
N ASN A 248 10.39 4.35 12.85
CA ASN A 248 11.19 5.41 13.47
C ASN A 248 12.59 5.53 12.84
N THR A 249 13.21 4.42 12.42
CA THR A 249 14.47 4.44 11.67
C THR A 249 14.31 5.05 10.28
N VAL A 250 13.19 4.78 9.59
CA VAL A 250 12.88 5.38 8.29
C VAL A 250 12.71 6.88 8.37
N GLU A 251 11.99 7.42 9.38
CA GLU A 251 11.86 8.87 9.53
C GLU A 251 13.21 9.55 9.84
N LYS A 252 14.08 8.95 10.68
CA LYS A 252 15.46 9.46 10.87
C LYS A 252 16.28 9.47 9.58
N HIS A 253 16.16 8.43 8.76
CA HIS A 253 16.81 8.39 7.44
C HIS A 253 16.20 9.41 6.47
N ARG A 254 14.90 9.74 6.61
CA ARG A 254 14.22 10.77 5.82
C ARG A 254 14.69 12.18 6.18
N GLU A 255 14.89 12.48 7.46
CA GLU A 255 15.53 13.72 7.93
C GLU A 255 16.96 13.84 7.36
N THR A 256 17.75 12.76 7.50
CA THR A 256 19.11 12.69 6.92
C THR A 256 19.09 12.89 5.41
N LEU A 257 18.09 12.33 4.72
CA LEU A 257 17.92 12.45 3.27
C LEU A 257 17.57 13.88 2.84
N GLN A 258 16.83 14.65 3.64
CA GLN A 258 16.60 16.08 3.38
C GLN A 258 17.90 16.88 3.47
N GLU A 259 18.73 16.62 4.48
CA GLU A 259 20.03 17.29 4.62
C GLU A 259 21.00 16.92 3.47
N LEU A 260 21.05 15.64 3.09
CA LEU A 260 21.81 15.16 1.93
C LEU A 260 21.28 15.76 0.62
N LYS A 261 19.96 15.93 0.47
CA LYS A 261 19.36 16.58 -0.70
C LYS A 261 19.80 18.03 -0.81
N ARG A 262 19.80 18.79 0.29
CA ARG A 262 20.31 20.17 0.33
C ARG A 262 21.78 20.22 -0.09
N LYS A 263 22.63 19.41 0.53
CA LYS A 263 24.06 19.31 0.17
C LYS A 263 24.27 18.94 -1.30
N TYR A 264 23.49 17.99 -1.83
CA TYR A 264 23.50 17.63 -3.24
C TYR A 264 23.10 18.81 -4.15
N GLN A 265 22.03 19.55 -3.82
CA GLN A 265 21.58 20.71 -4.60
C GLN A 265 22.63 21.84 -4.60
N GLU A 266 23.25 22.15 -3.45
CA GLU A 266 24.34 23.12 -3.35
C GLU A 266 25.57 22.74 -4.22
N LYS A 267 25.86 21.44 -4.35
CA LYS A 267 26.93 20.95 -5.23
C LYS A 267 26.49 20.91 -6.70
N GLU A 268 25.23 20.62 -7.00
CA GLU A 268 24.66 20.64 -8.35
C GLU A 268 24.66 22.06 -8.92
N GLU A 269 24.32 23.07 -8.12
CA GLU A 269 24.35 24.48 -8.53
C GLU A 269 25.78 24.94 -8.84
N ARG A 270 26.75 24.63 -7.96
CA ARG A 270 28.18 24.88 -8.23
C ARG A 270 28.68 24.16 -9.48
N TYR A 271 28.21 22.95 -9.75
CA TYR A 271 28.53 22.21 -10.97
C TYR A 271 27.93 22.86 -12.22
N LYS A 272 26.68 23.35 -12.17
CA LYS A 272 26.06 24.09 -13.29
C LYS A 272 26.77 25.41 -13.59
N ASN A 273 27.28 26.09 -12.56
CA ASN A 273 28.06 27.32 -12.71
C ASN A 273 29.44 27.09 -13.37
N LEU A 274 29.88 25.85 -13.59
CA LEU A 274 31.04 25.56 -14.46
C LEU A 274 30.71 25.79 -15.94
N ALA A 275 29.46 25.59 -16.39
CA ALA A 275 29.08 25.77 -17.79
C ALA A 275 29.17 27.23 -18.24
N SER A 276 28.78 28.17 -17.37
CA SER A 276 28.93 29.61 -17.65
C SER A 276 30.39 30.08 -17.60
N LEU A 277 31.26 29.38 -16.86
CA LEU A 277 32.71 29.58 -16.93
C LEU A 277 33.28 29.10 -18.26
N ASP A 278 32.87 27.91 -18.72
CA ASP A 278 33.28 27.37 -20.04
C ASP A 278 32.81 28.29 -21.18
N GLU A 279 31.59 28.87 -21.12
CA GLU A 279 31.10 29.89 -22.06
C GLU A 279 31.93 31.19 -22.03
N MET A 280 32.26 31.69 -20.83
CA MET A 280 33.10 32.89 -20.69
C MET A 280 34.52 32.66 -21.22
N GLN A 281 35.07 31.45 -21.08
CA GLN A 281 36.37 31.07 -21.63
C GLN A 281 36.34 30.96 -23.15
N HIS A 282 35.32 30.31 -23.74
CA HIS A 282 35.12 30.29 -25.19
C HIS A 282 35.03 31.69 -25.79
N LYS A 283 34.24 32.58 -25.17
CA LYS A 283 34.10 33.97 -25.62
C LYS A 283 35.39 34.78 -25.49
N LEU A 284 36.20 34.46 -24.49
CA LEU A 284 37.52 35.08 -24.32
C LEU A 284 38.50 34.66 -25.42
N ASP A 285 38.45 33.41 -25.87
CA ASP A 285 39.27 32.93 -27.00
C ASP A 285 38.75 33.47 -28.35
N GLU A 286 37.43 33.59 -28.53
CA GLU A 286 36.85 34.28 -29.68
C GLU A 286 37.32 35.74 -29.79
N LEU A 287 37.32 36.47 -28.66
CA LEU A 287 37.81 37.86 -28.62
C LEU A 287 39.33 37.96 -28.89
N LYS A 288 40.15 37.00 -28.44
CA LYS A 288 41.59 36.93 -28.81
C LYS A 288 41.77 36.76 -30.32
N ASN A 289 40.94 35.92 -30.96
CA ASN A 289 41.01 35.68 -32.40
C ASN A 289 40.61 36.94 -33.18
N GLN A 290 39.57 37.65 -32.73
CA GLN A 290 39.18 38.95 -33.30
C GLN A 290 40.26 40.02 -33.08
N MET A 291 40.91 40.05 -31.91
CA MET A 291 42.03 40.96 -31.62
C MET A 291 43.20 40.77 -32.59
N ALA A 292 43.59 39.52 -32.84
CA ALA A 292 44.72 39.20 -33.72
C ALA A 292 44.54 39.78 -35.13
N TRP A 293 43.33 39.69 -35.68
CA TRP A 293 43.00 40.23 -37.01
C TRP A 293 42.64 41.72 -37.01
N ALA A 294 42.15 42.29 -35.89
CA ALA A 294 41.94 43.73 -35.76
C ALA A 294 43.25 44.53 -35.90
N LEU A 295 44.34 44.04 -35.30
CA LEU A 295 45.67 44.64 -35.42
C LEU A 295 46.19 44.63 -36.87
N VAL A 296 45.89 43.59 -37.64
CA VAL A 296 46.20 43.52 -39.08
C VAL A 296 45.37 44.56 -39.86
N ALA A 297 44.07 44.64 -39.58
CA ALA A 297 43.17 45.58 -40.27
C ALA A 297 43.51 47.06 -40.00
N GLU A 298 44.00 47.40 -38.80
CA GLU A 298 44.48 48.75 -38.48
C GLU A 298 45.72 49.11 -39.32
N VAL A 299 46.70 48.20 -39.45
CA VAL A 299 47.88 48.41 -40.32
C VAL A 299 47.49 48.52 -41.81
N GLU A 300 46.54 47.72 -42.28
CA GLU A 300 46.02 47.83 -43.66
C GLU A 300 45.32 49.17 -43.92
N GLN A 301 44.60 49.72 -42.94
CA GLN A 301 44.00 51.06 -43.05
C GLN A 301 45.07 52.17 -43.09
N GLU A 302 46.16 52.07 -42.33
CA GLU A 302 47.28 53.03 -42.42
C GLU A 302 47.93 53.04 -43.82
N MET A 303 48.03 51.88 -44.47
CA MET A 303 48.63 51.77 -45.80
C MET A 303 47.75 52.33 -46.92
N LYS A 304 46.43 52.32 -46.76
CA LYS A 304 45.49 52.76 -47.81
C LYS A 304 45.72 54.20 -48.32
N PRO A 305 45.78 55.24 -47.46
CA PRO A 305 46.05 56.60 -47.92
C PRO A 305 47.47 56.76 -48.50
N MET A 306 48.45 55.95 -48.07
CA MET A 306 49.79 55.95 -48.68
C MET A 306 49.74 55.44 -50.13
N ARG A 307 49.01 54.35 -50.41
CA ARG A 307 48.82 53.82 -51.77
C ARG A 307 48.04 54.80 -52.65
N GLU A 308 46.98 55.39 -52.14
CA GLU A 308 46.17 56.39 -52.86
C GLU A 308 46.98 57.67 -53.18
N ARG A 309 47.84 58.11 -52.24
CA ARG A 309 48.74 59.25 -52.43
C ARG A 309 49.82 58.98 -53.48
N ILE A 310 50.45 57.80 -53.48
CA ILE A 310 51.41 57.41 -54.53
C ILE A 310 50.73 57.43 -55.90
N ALA A 311 49.53 56.83 -56.03
CA ALA A 311 48.80 56.82 -57.29
C ALA A 311 48.37 58.23 -57.76
N ALA A 312 48.09 59.15 -56.84
CA ALA A 312 47.78 60.54 -57.16
C ALA A 312 49.01 61.32 -57.67
N GLU A 313 50.19 61.09 -57.10
CA GLU A 313 51.46 61.69 -57.53
C GLU A 313 51.95 61.10 -58.86
N GLU A 314 51.84 59.79 -59.06
CA GLU A 314 52.11 59.11 -60.34
C GLU A 314 51.17 59.59 -61.47
N LYS A 315 49.92 59.91 -61.14
CA LYS A 315 48.97 60.49 -62.11
C LYS A 315 49.21 62.00 -62.35
N SER A 316 49.89 62.68 -61.44
CA SER A 316 50.23 64.10 -61.56
C SER A 316 51.53 64.33 -62.32
N THR A 317 52.50 63.41 -62.24
CA THR A 317 53.72 63.43 -63.08
C THR A 317 53.42 63.41 -64.58
N ILE A 318 52.39 62.67 -65.01
CA ILE A 318 51.89 62.70 -66.40
C ILE A 318 51.49 64.12 -66.86
N LYS A 319 50.94 64.97 -65.97
CA LYS A 319 50.60 66.35 -66.30
C LYS A 319 51.84 67.26 -66.45
N TYR A 320 52.95 66.92 -65.80
CA TYR A 320 54.21 67.64 -65.97
C TYR A 320 54.91 67.24 -67.26
N ASP A 321 54.83 65.97 -67.67
CA ASP A 321 55.33 65.53 -68.99
C ASP A 321 54.50 66.19 -70.12
N GLN A 322 53.16 66.18 -70.04
CA GLN A 322 52.28 66.81 -71.04
C GLN A 322 52.46 68.34 -71.15
N LYS A 323 52.67 69.03 -70.01
CA LYS A 323 52.88 70.49 -70.01
C LYS A 323 54.23 70.97 -70.56
N VAL A 324 55.18 70.06 -70.85
CA VAL A 324 56.41 70.42 -71.56
C VAL A 324 56.20 70.45 -73.08
N GLU A 325 55.19 69.74 -73.60
CA GLU A 325 54.87 69.70 -75.05
C GLU A 325 53.81 70.74 -75.47
N GLU A 326 52.96 71.24 -74.57
CA GLU A 326 51.81 72.11 -74.92
C GLU A 326 52.10 73.64 -75.00
N TRP A 327 53.34 74.11 -74.86
CA TRP A 327 53.69 75.55 -74.78
C TRP A 327 54.10 76.22 -76.12
N GLU A 328 53.49 75.85 -77.25
CA GLU A 328 53.77 76.46 -78.58
C GLU A 328 52.65 77.31 -79.21
N VAL A 329 51.39 77.37 -78.71
CA VAL A 329 50.28 78.10 -79.40
C VAL A 329 49.28 78.88 -78.50
N THR A 330 48.84 80.04 -79.03
CA THR A 330 48.03 81.17 -78.48
C THR A 330 46.50 81.12 -78.81
N GLU A 331 45.52 81.75 -78.12
CA GLU A 331 45.32 82.22 -76.71
C GLU A 331 43.90 82.86 -76.51
N TYR A 332 43.42 82.94 -75.25
CA TYR A 332 42.48 83.94 -74.66
C TYR A 332 40.93 83.97 -74.88
N TYR A 333 40.27 84.64 -73.90
CA TYR A 333 38.88 85.22 -73.77
C TYR A 333 37.73 84.39 -73.11
N PHE A 334 36.71 84.93 -72.37
CA PHE A 334 36.50 86.09 -71.43
C PHE A 334 35.00 86.09 -70.92
N TRP A 335 34.67 86.84 -69.83
CA TRP A 335 33.31 87.31 -69.35
C TRP A 335 32.48 86.32 -68.45
N ALA A 336 31.68 86.72 -67.43
CA ALA A 336 31.37 88.01 -66.76
C ALA A 336 30.77 87.86 -65.31
N ASP A 337 30.72 88.98 -64.57
CA ASP A 337 30.09 89.32 -63.25
C ASP A 337 28.51 89.35 -63.35
N PRO A 338 27.61 89.64 -62.35
CA PRO A 338 27.84 90.28 -61.01
C PRO A 338 26.91 90.00 -59.76
N ARG A 339 27.37 90.46 -58.57
CA ARG A 339 26.60 91.00 -57.37
C ARG A 339 25.78 90.03 -56.44
N THR A 340 25.44 90.31 -55.15
CA THR A 340 25.45 91.53 -54.28
C THR A 340 25.39 91.22 -52.75
N GLN A 341 25.84 92.15 -51.86
CA GLN A 341 25.32 92.51 -50.49
C GLN A 341 25.22 91.46 -49.34
N THR A 342 25.35 91.74 -48.01
CA THR A 342 25.95 92.81 -47.14
C THR A 342 26.00 92.33 -45.66
N GLN A 343 26.99 92.76 -44.86
CA GLN A 343 26.94 93.08 -43.39
C GLN A 343 26.39 92.06 -42.31
N VAL A 344 26.68 92.15 -40.99
CA VAL A 344 27.86 92.52 -40.16
C VAL A 344 27.56 92.27 -38.64
N LEU A 345 28.60 92.11 -37.80
CA LEU A 345 28.65 92.29 -36.31
C LEU A 345 28.16 91.21 -35.28
N GLN A 346 29.14 90.73 -34.49
CA GLN A 346 29.33 90.96 -33.03
C GLN A 346 28.77 89.98 -31.97
N GLN A 347 29.73 89.30 -31.28
CA GLN A 347 30.01 89.15 -29.82
C GLN A 347 28.83 89.15 -28.79
N CYS A 348 28.83 88.46 -27.65
CA CYS A 348 29.88 87.86 -26.77
C CYS A 348 29.45 86.42 -26.34
N ALA A 349 30.26 85.48 -25.84
CA ALA A 349 31.29 85.51 -24.80
C ALA A 349 30.81 85.95 -23.39
N GLU A 350 30.19 85.04 -22.62
CA GLU A 350 30.70 84.64 -21.29
C GLU A 350 29.85 83.51 -20.66
N LYS A 351 30.57 82.58 -20.01
CA LYS A 351 30.32 81.88 -18.73
C LYS A 351 28.87 81.84 -18.21
N GLU A 352 28.35 80.70 -17.73
CA GLU A 352 29.03 79.83 -16.77
C GLU A 352 28.44 78.40 -16.75
N THR A 353 29.29 77.38 -16.86
CA THR A 353 29.00 76.05 -16.29
C THR A 353 29.82 75.90 -15.01
N MET A 354 29.20 75.27 -13.99
CA MET A 354 29.70 74.75 -12.70
C MET A 354 28.80 75.33 -11.57
N LEU A 355 28.31 74.58 -10.58
CA LEU A 355 28.57 73.17 -10.22
C LEU A 355 27.45 72.62 -9.31
N CYS A 356 27.34 71.28 -9.25
CA CYS A 356 26.73 70.47 -8.19
C CYS A 356 25.20 70.49 -7.94
N ASN A 357 24.62 69.31 -8.15
CA ASN A 357 23.91 68.51 -7.13
C ASN A 357 22.82 69.19 -6.27
N TYR A 358 21.57 68.98 -6.71
CA TYR A 358 20.54 68.20 -6.01
C TYR A 358 20.52 68.10 -4.46
N SER A 359 19.28 68.18 -3.94
CA SER A 359 18.75 67.48 -2.75
C SER A 359 18.73 68.19 -1.39
N SER A 360 17.90 69.22 -1.28
CA SER A 360 16.96 69.49 -0.15
C SER A 360 16.18 70.76 -0.54
N THR A 361 14.84 70.83 -0.52
CA THR A 361 13.99 70.59 0.67
C THR A 361 12.55 70.22 0.25
N ILE A 362 12.22 68.93 0.22
CA ILE A 362 10.86 68.49 0.57
C ILE A 362 10.83 68.42 2.11
N SER A 363 10.49 69.54 2.76
CA SER A 363 10.29 69.67 4.22
C SER A 363 9.83 71.09 4.62
N SER A 364 8.75 71.59 4.02
CA SER A 364 8.06 72.81 4.51
C SER A 364 6.56 72.84 4.17
N CYS A 365 5.87 71.71 4.35
CA CYS A 365 4.40 71.61 4.29
C CYS A 365 3.81 70.91 5.52
N PHE A 366 4.45 71.08 6.69
CA PHE A 366 3.86 70.71 7.96
C PHE A 366 4.12 71.81 8.99
N SER A 367 3.12 72.05 9.85
CA SER A 367 3.04 73.11 10.88
C SER A 367 2.50 74.47 10.41
N ILE A 368 1.65 75.06 11.26
CA ILE A 368 1.03 76.41 11.15
C ILE A 368 -0.08 76.44 10.06
N THR A 369 -1.38 76.58 10.35
CA THR A 369 -2.06 77.16 11.52
C THR A 369 -3.42 76.50 11.85
N GLN A 370 -3.62 76.14 13.12
CA GLN A 370 -4.79 76.62 13.89
C GLN A 370 -4.22 77.59 14.95
N PRO A 371 -4.90 78.71 15.30
CA PRO A 371 -6.14 78.64 16.07
C PRO A 371 -7.19 79.76 15.76
N LEU A 372 -8.20 79.85 16.66
CA LEU A 372 -9.47 80.61 16.67
C LEU A 372 -10.63 79.85 16.00
N PHE A 373 -11.69 79.44 16.70
CA PHE A 373 -12.09 79.61 18.11
C PHE A 373 -12.20 81.07 18.63
N THR A 374 -13.11 81.83 18.03
CA THR A 374 -14.02 82.75 18.76
C THR A 374 -15.27 82.97 17.90
N LEU A 375 -16.42 83.16 18.56
CA LEU A 375 -17.80 83.11 18.02
C LEU A 375 -18.26 81.65 17.71
N SER A 376 -19.37 81.13 18.25
CA SER A 376 -20.46 81.78 19.00
C SER A 376 -20.82 81.07 20.32
N SER A 377 -20.51 81.72 21.44
CA SER A 377 -21.28 81.52 22.68
C SER A 377 -22.61 82.26 22.60
N ILE A 378 -23.58 81.69 21.86
CA ILE A 378 -25.04 81.90 21.84
C ILE A 378 -25.54 80.65 21.07
N SER A 379 -26.37 79.75 21.58
CA SER A 379 -27.51 79.95 22.49
C SER A 379 -27.62 78.87 23.58
N GLN A 380 -27.34 79.22 24.84
CA GLN A 380 -28.01 78.56 25.96
C GLN A 380 -29.30 79.32 26.26
N THR A 381 -30.45 78.84 25.78
CA THR A 381 -31.75 78.84 26.49
C THR A 381 -32.86 78.29 25.60
N ASN A 382 -33.12 76.98 25.75
CA ASN A 382 -34.45 76.37 25.89
C ASN A 382 -34.49 74.93 25.35
N SER A 383 -34.09 73.98 26.18
CA SER A 383 -35.07 73.22 26.96
C SER A 383 -34.38 72.11 27.75
N ALA A 384 -34.94 71.70 28.91
CA ALA A 384 -34.55 70.43 29.53
C ALA A 384 -34.83 69.22 28.59
N ASP A 385 -35.70 69.46 27.63
CA ASP A 385 -36.22 68.56 26.62
C ASP A 385 -35.21 68.31 25.45
N THR A 386 -34.16 69.11 25.26
CA THR A 386 -33.04 68.74 24.35
C THR A 386 -32.08 67.75 25.02
N ARG A 387 -31.64 68.02 26.24
CA ARG A 387 -30.79 67.06 27.01
C ARG A 387 -31.49 65.73 27.26
N ALA A 388 -32.78 65.75 27.63
CA ALA A 388 -33.56 64.53 27.80
C ALA A 388 -33.80 63.78 26.46
N ARG A 389 -33.66 64.44 25.30
CA ARG A 389 -33.64 63.78 23.98
C ARG A 389 -32.27 63.23 23.64
N GLU A 390 -31.18 63.93 23.96
CA GLU A 390 -29.79 63.43 23.81
C GLU A 390 -29.55 62.18 24.67
N GLU A 391 -29.99 62.18 25.94
CA GLU A 391 -29.89 61.01 26.82
C GLU A 391 -30.69 59.81 26.30
N LYS A 392 -31.92 60.04 25.81
CA LYS A 392 -32.72 58.99 25.16
C LYS A 392 -32.11 58.50 23.85
N MET A 393 -31.51 59.39 23.06
CA MET A 393 -30.83 59.04 21.82
C MET A 393 -29.61 58.18 22.12
N ASN A 394 -28.77 58.56 23.08
CA ASN A 394 -27.62 57.79 23.54
C ASN A 394 -28.03 56.41 24.12
N HIS A 395 -29.15 56.33 24.83
CA HIS A 395 -29.67 55.06 25.34
C HIS A 395 -30.13 54.12 24.21
N ILE A 396 -30.87 54.64 23.22
CA ILE A 396 -31.27 53.88 22.02
C ILE A 396 -30.05 53.51 21.16
N GLN A 397 -29.02 54.36 21.13
CA GLN A 397 -27.75 54.09 20.45
C GLN A 397 -27.01 52.90 21.10
N ALA A 398 -26.93 52.86 22.43
CA ALA A 398 -26.34 51.74 23.18
C ALA A 398 -27.14 50.44 22.99
N GLU A 399 -28.48 50.50 23.04
CA GLU A 399 -29.35 49.34 22.77
C GLU A 399 -29.17 48.83 21.32
N LEU A 400 -28.95 49.72 20.36
CA LEU A 400 -28.59 49.38 18.97
C LEU A 400 -27.20 48.74 18.84
N GLU A 401 -26.22 49.16 19.62
CA GLU A 401 -24.88 48.56 19.66
C GLU A 401 -24.94 47.13 20.23
N ASP A 402 -25.64 46.92 21.35
CA ASP A 402 -25.88 45.60 21.94
C ASP A 402 -26.63 44.67 20.97
N LEU A 403 -27.72 45.15 20.34
CA LEU A 403 -28.45 44.39 19.31
C LEU A 403 -27.59 44.12 18.06
N SER A 404 -26.64 45.00 17.73
CA SER A 404 -25.71 44.78 16.63
C SER A 404 -24.65 43.72 16.97
N PHE A 405 -24.20 43.67 18.23
CA PHE A 405 -23.34 42.60 18.73
C PHE A 405 -24.08 41.25 18.74
N GLN A 406 -25.36 41.24 19.10
CA GLN A 406 -26.22 40.06 19.03
C GLN A 406 -26.45 39.59 17.58
N ASP A 407 -26.76 40.48 16.62
CA ASP A 407 -26.90 40.12 15.19
C ASP A 407 -25.60 39.54 14.61
N SER A 408 -24.44 40.09 15.00
CA SER A 408 -23.12 39.56 14.62
C SER A 408 -22.87 38.16 15.21
N THR A 409 -23.17 37.97 16.49
CA THR A 409 -23.03 36.67 17.18
C THR A 409 -23.94 35.60 16.57
N LEU A 410 -25.20 35.95 16.29
CA LEU A 410 -26.16 35.06 15.63
C LEU A 410 -25.76 34.77 14.17
N ALA A 411 -25.17 35.73 13.45
CA ALA A 411 -24.62 35.50 12.12
C ALA A 411 -23.49 34.45 12.15
N GLN A 412 -22.59 34.52 13.13
CA GLN A 412 -21.52 33.54 13.31
C GLN A 412 -22.06 32.15 13.67
N GLN A 413 -23.08 32.06 14.54
CA GLN A 413 -23.75 30.81 14.88
C GLN A 413 -24.47 30.18 13.67
N ILE A 414 -25.14 31.00 12.84
CA ILE A 414 -25.78 30.54 11.59
C ILE A 414 -24.75 29.92 10.65
N ASP A 415 -23.58 30.55 10.46
CA ASP A 415 -22.51 29.98 9.63
C ASP A 415 -21.98 28.66 10.20
N GLN A 416 -21.68 28.60 11.51
CA GLN A 416 -21.26 27.37 12.18
C GLN A 416 -22.28 26.22 12.03
N PHE A 417 -23.57 26.48 12.26
CA PHE A 417 -24.61 25.46 12.10
C PHE A 417 -24.83 25.09 10.62
N THR A 418 -24.64 26.02 9.68
CA THR A 418 -24.71 25.76 8.24
C THR A 418 -23.59 24.82 7.80
N GLN A 419 -22.35 25.07 8.23
CA GLN A 419 -21.19 24.21 7.98
C GLN A 419 -21.35 22.83 8.64
N ALA A 420 -21.87 22.78 9.87
CA ALA A 420 -22.16 21.52 10.56
C ALA A 420 -23.25 20.69 9.85
N CYS A 421 -24.32 21.33 9.35
CA CYS A 421 -25.35 20.68 8.54
C CYS A 421 -24.77 20.16 7.21
N ALA A 422 -23.97 20.96 6.50
CA ALA A 422 -23.32 20.54 5.26
C ALA A 422 -22.42 19.32 5.46
N THR A 423 -21.60 19.33 6.52
CA THR A 423 -20.67 18.23 6.86
C THR A 423 -21.43 16.94 7.23
N ALA A 424 -22.47 17.03 8.05
CA ALA A 424 -23.31 15.87 8.40
C ALA A 424 -24.02 15.28 7.17
N LYS A 425 -24.57 16.15 6.31
CA LYS A 425 -25.25 15.76 5.07
C LYS A 425 -24.30 15.14 4.05
N GLU A 426 -23.06 15.63 3.94
CA GLU A 426 -22.03 15.01 3.10
C GLU A 426 -21.61 13.63 3.64
N LYS A 427 -21.41 13.51 4.95
CA LYS A 427 -21.12 12.23 5.63
C LYS A 427 -22.23 11.20 5.37
N LEU A 428 -23.50 11.60 5.48
CA LEU A 428 -24.66 10.77 5.10
C LEU A 428 -24.69 10.43 3.60
N GLY A 429 -24.35 11.37 2.72
CA GLY A 429 -24.22 11.13 1.28
C GLY A 429 -23.18 10.06 0.97
N ARG A 430 -21.97 10.20 1.53
CA ARG A 430 -20.88 9.22 1.42
C ARG A 430 -21.32 7.85 1.96
N MET A 431 -21.96 7.78 3.13
CA MET A 431 -22.46 6.52 3.72
C MET A 431 -23.58 5.87 2.90
N ARG A 432 -24.45 6.64 2.23
CA ARG A 432 -25.51 6.10 1.35
C ARG A 432 -24.97 5.56 0.01
N LEU A 433 -23.82 6.04 -0.45
CA LEU A 433 -23.16 5.60 -1.69
C LEU A 433 -22.34 4.30 -1.53
N VAL A 434 -22.20 3.78 -0.31
CA VAL A 434 -21.49 2.52 -0.02
C VAL A 434 -22.27 1.33 -0.59
N ARG A 435 -21.90 0.89 -1.81
CA ARG A 435 -22.45 -0.30 -2.47
C ARG A 435 -22.32 -1.56 -1.60
N GLU A 436 -21.23 -1.67 -0.84
CA GLU A 436 -20.94 -2.83 0.01
C GLU A 436 -22.10 -3.21 0.93
N LYS A 437 -22.84 -2.23 1.49
CA LYS A 437 -24.02 -2.51 2.33
C LYS A 437 -25.10 -3.25 1.54
N GLN A 438 -25.43 -2.77 0.34
CA GLN A 438 -26.45 -3.41 -0.50
C GLN A 438 -25.99 -4.78 -0.97
N ASP A 439 -24.72 -4.94 -1.31
CA ASP A 439 -24.17 -6.21 -1.80
C ASP A 439 -24.04 -7.24 -0.67
N LEU A 440 -23.66 -6.83 0.55
CA LEU A 440 -23.73 -7.65 1.77
C LEU A 440 -25.17 -8.06 2.10
N GLN A 441 -26.14 -7.14 2.05
CA GLN A 441 -27.54 -7.47 2.30
C GLN A 441 -28.10 -8.46 1.26
N ARG A 442 -27.85 -8.23 -0.04
CA ARG A 442 -28.22 -9.17 -1.12
C ARG A 442 -27.56 -10.54 -0.95
N ALA A 443 -26.30 -10.58 -0.54
CA ALA A 443 -25.59 -11.83 -0.27
C ALA A 443 -26.22 -12.59 0.91
N MET A 444 -26.49 -11.91 2.03
CA MET A 444 -27.15 -12.52 3.20
C MET A 444 -28.56 -13.02 2.89
N GLU A 445 -29.36 -12.28 2.12
CA GLU A 445 -30.69 -12.72 1.68
C GLU A 445 -30.63 -13.91 0.70
N SER A 446 -29.64 -13.95 -0.19
CA SER A 446 -29.42 -15.07 -1.10
C SER A 446 -29.03 -16.34 -0.33
N LYS A 447 -28.15 -16.21 0.66
CA LYS A 447 -27.74 -17.31 1.55
C LYS A 447 -28.88 -17.82 2.42
N ARG A 448 -29.70 -16.93 3.00
CA ARG A 448 -30.93 -17.31 3.73
C ARG A 448 -31.93 -18.07 2.85
N ARG A 449 -32.14 -17.62 1.61
CA ARG A 449 -33.03 -18.30 0.65
C ARG A 449 -32.51 -19.68 0.27
N ASN A 450 -31.22 -19.84 0.00
CA ASN A 450 -30.62 -21.14 -0.26
C ASN A 450 -30.78 -22.10 0.94
N LEU A 451 -30.59 -21.61 2.16
CA LEU A 451 -30.75 -22.40 3.38
C LEU A 451 -32.20 -22.86 3.58
N ALA A 452 -33.18 -21.97 3.41
CA ALA A 452 -34.60 -22.33 3.47
C ALA A 452 -35.00 -23.33 2.37
N ALA A 453 -34.46 -23.21 1.15
CA ALA A 453 -34.68 -24.18 0.08
C ALA A 453 -34.10 -25.57 0.41
N MET A 454 -32.95 -25.63 1.09
CA MET A 454 -32.35 -26.89 1.57
C MET A 454 -33.13 -27.49 2.75
N GLU A 455 -33.62 -26.69 3.69
CA GLU A 455 -34.49 -27.17 4.77
C GLU A 455 -35.80 -27.77 4.21
N ASN A 456 -36.41 -27.12 3.21
CA ASN A 456 -37.58 -27.63 2.50
C ASN A 456 -37.30 -28.92 1.69
N SER A 457 -36.04 -29.19 1.33
CA SER A 457 -35.66 -30.42 0.60
C SER A 457 -35.78 -31.70 1.44
N ARG A 458 -36.00 -31.59 2.76
CA ARG A 458 -36.38 -32.72 3.63
C ARG A 458 -37.70 -33.37 3.21
N ASN A 459 -38.62 -32.61 2.63
CA ASN A 459 -39.96 -33.06 2.29
C ASN A 459 -40.14 -33.34 0.79
N ASP A 460 -39.30 -32.74 -0.08
CA ASP A 460 -39.35 -32.92 -1.54
C ASP A 460 -37.93 -32.85 -2.13
N GLN A 461 -37.47 -33.97 -2.69
CA GLN A 461 -36.13 -34.08 -3.29
C GLN A 461 -35.95 -33.16 -4.52
N LEU A 462 -37.03 -32.75 -5.19
CA LEU A 462 -36.99 -31.84 -6.33
C LEU A 462 -36.55 -30.42 -5.94
N CYS A 463 -36.73 -30.01 -4.68
CA CYS A 463 -36.28 -28.71 -4.17
C CYS A 463 -34.75 -28.51 -4.27
N ARG A 464 -33.96 -29.60 -4.34
CA ARG A 464 -32.50 -29.56 -4.57
C ARG A 464 -32.12 -28.88 -5.89
N PHE A 465 -32.99 -28.97 -6.90
CA PHE A 465 -32.80 -28.34 -8.21
C PHE A 465 -33.34 -26.89 -8.23
N GLY A 466 -33.80 -26.38 -7.09
CA GLY A 466 -34.26 -25.01 -6.88
C GLY A 466 -35.70 -24.95 -6.35
N GLU A 467 -35.99 -23.91 -5.56
CA GLU A 467 -37.31 -23.66 -4.94
C GLU A 467 -38.48 -23.68 -5.94
N HIS A 468 -38.25 -23.19 -7.16
CA HIS A 468 -39.27 -23.15 -8.21
C HIS A 468 -39.33 -24.40 -9.09
N MET A 469 -38.49 -25.42 -8.86
CA MET A 469 -38.47 -26.64 -9.68
C MET A 469 -39.71 -27.53 -9.50
N PRO A 470 -40.20 -27.83 -8.27
CA PRO A 470 -41.44 -28.60 -8.12
C PRO A 470 -42.68 -27.89 -8.71
N PRO A 471 -42.88 -26.56 -8.51
CA PRO A 471 -43.92 -25.80 -9.22
C PRO A 471 -43.80 -25.85 -10.75
N LEU A 472 -42.58 -25.75 -11.31
CA LEU A 472 -42.35 -25.83 -12.75
C LEU A 472 -42.77 -27.19 -13.31
N LEU A 473 -42.37 -28.29 -12.67
CA LEU A 473 -42.71 -29.64 -13.14
C LEU A 473 -44.23 -29.87 -13.14
N ARG A 474 -44.94 -29.43 -12.08
CA ARG A 474 -46.40 -29.47 -12.06
C ARG A 474 -47.05 -28.66 -13.20
N ALA A 475 -46.45 -27.53 -13.59
CA ALA A 475 -46.94 -26.73 -14.71
C ALA A 475 -46.67 -27.41 -16.08
N ILE A 476 -45.55 -28.13 -16.22
CA ILE A 476 -45.24 -28.94 -17.41
C ILE A 476 -46.22 -30.12 -17.50
N ASP A 477 -46.48 -30.84 -16.40
CA ASP A 477 -47.43 -31.95 -16.34
C ASP A 477 -48.88 -31.53 -16.65
N GLU A 478 -49.25 -30.31 -16.30
CA GLU A 478 -50.56 -29.72 -16.62
C GLU A 478 -50.65 -29.30 -18.09
N ALA A 479 -49.59 -28.75 -18.67
CA ALA A 479 -49.53 -28.41 -20.10
C ALA A 479 -49.54 -29.65 -21.00
N ASP A 480 -48.82 -30.70 -20.60
CA ASP A 480 -48.77 -32.00 -21.28
C ASP A 480 -50.16 -32.68 -21.28
N ARG A 481 -50.84 -32.73 -20.13
CA ARG A 481 -52.24 -33.23 -20.01
C ARG A 481 -53.25 -32.42 -20.84
N ARG A 482 -52.93 -31.17 -21.17
CA ARG A 482 -53.74 -30.30 -22.07
C ARG A 482 -53.36 -30.45 -23.56
N GLY A 483 -52.45 -31.35 -23.91
CA GLY A 483 -51.98 -31.55 -25.28
C GLY A 483 -51.16 -30.37 -25.83
N GLN A 484 -50.57 -29.54 -24.97
CA GLN A 484 -49.79 -28.36 -25.38
C GLN A 484 -48.38 -28.73 -25.87
N PHE A 485 -47.90 -29.92 -25.52
CA PHE A 485 -46.67 -30.52 -26.04
C PHE A 485 -46.97 -31.64 -27.03
N LYS A 486 -46.15 -31.78 -28.08
CA LYS A 486 -46.15 -32.94 -28.98
C LYS A 486 -45.44 -34.13 -28.36
N LYS A 487 -44.34 -33.87 -27.63
CA LYS A 487 -43.76 -34.80 -26.67
C LYS A 487 -43.38 -34.05 -25.40
N LYS A 488 -43.78 -34.59 -24.25
CA LYS A 488 -43.44 -34.06 -22.93
C LYS A 488 -41.93 -33.80 -22.77
N PRO A 489 -41.51 -32.57 -22.42
CA PRO A 489 -40.11 -32.30 -22.09
C PRO A 489 -39.59 -33.15 -20.93
N VAL A 490 -38.32 -33.54 -20.98
CA VAL A 490 -37.69 -34.41 -19.97
C VAL A 490 -36.63 -33.63 -19.20
N GLY A 491 -36.77 -33.50 -17.88
CA GLY A 491 -35.79 -32.89 -16.99
C GLY A 491 -36.34 -32.62 -15.58
N PRO A 492 -35.54 -32.02 -14.68
CA PRO A 492 -34.14 -31.66 -14.86
C PRO A 492 -33.25 -32.92 -14.97
N LEU A 493 -32.25 -32.94 -15.87
CA LEU A 493 -31.52 -34.19 -16.17
C LEU A 493 -30.83 -34.81 -14.94
N GLY A 494 -30.37 -34.00 -13.99
CA GLY A 494 -29.77 -34.47 -12.75
C GLY A 494 -30.72 -35.25 -11.83
N PHE A 495 -32.05 -35.11 -12.00
CA PHE A 495 -33.05 -35.91 -11.31
C PHE A 495 -33.36 -37.23 -12.05
N CYS A 496 -33.09 -37.29 -13.36
CA CYS A 496 -33.33 -38.45 -14.20
C CYS A 496 -32.16 -39.45 -14.24
N ILE A 497 -31.10 -39.22 -13.45
CA ILE A 497 -29.91 -40.08 -13.37
C ILE A 497 -29.68 -40.53 -11.92
N ARG A 498 -29.19 -41.76 -11.74
CA ARG A 498 -28.71 -42.28 -10.46
C ARG A 498 -27.24 -42.68 -10.58
N LEU A 499 -26.54 -42.72 -9.45
CA LEU A 499 -25.11 -43.03 -9.40
C LEU A 499 -24.86 -44.40 -8.76
N ARG A 500 -24.06 -45.24 -9.41
CA ARG A 500 -23.73 -46.59 -8.94
C ARG A 500 -22.76 -46.59 -7.76
N ASP A 501 -21.78 -45.68 -7.79
CA ASP A 501 -20.80 -45.48 -6.71
C ASP A 501 -20.97 -44.08 -6.10
N PRO A 502 -21.55 -43.96 -4.89
CA PRO A 502 -21.78 -42.67 -4.24
C PRO A 502 -20.52 -41.80 -4.06
N GLU A 503 -19.33 -42.40 -3.95
CA GLU A 503 -18.08 -41.63 -3.77
C GLU A 503 -17.76 -40.74 -4.99
N LEU A 504 -18.24 -41.11 -6.18
CA LEU A 504 -17.99 -40.39 -7.41
C LEU A 504 -18.98 -39.23 -7.66
N GLY A 505 -19.88 -38.92 -6.70
CA GLY A 505 -20.92 -37.90 -6.86
C GLY A 505 -20.37 -36.53 -7.23
N LEU A 506 -19.27 -36.12 -6.59
CA LEU A 506 -18.65 -34.82 -6.84
C LEU A 506 -18.00 -34.78 -8.22
N ALA A 507 -17.29 -35.84 -8.60
CA ALA A 507 -16.68 -36.01 -9.91
C ALA A 507 -17.73 -35.89 -11.05
N VAL A 508 -18.90 -36.51 -10.87
CA VAL A 508 -20.00 -36.46 -11.84
C VAL A 508 -20.67 -35.08 -11.89
N GLU A 509 -20.86 -34.40 -10.75
CA GLU A 509 -21.41 -33.03 -10.73
C GLU A 509 -20.44 -32.00 -11.33
N CYS A 510 -19.15 -32.09 -11.02
CA CYS A 510 -18.10 -31.27 -11.65
C CYS A 510 -17.98 -31.54 -13.15
N CYS A 511 -18.26 -32.77 -13.60
CA CYS A 511 -18.40 -33.10 -15.00
C CYS A 511 -19.65 -32.43 -15.62
N LEU A 512 -20.85 -32.71 -15.11
CA LEU A 512 -22.11 -32.31 -15.77
C LEU A 512 -22.47 -30.82 -15.62
N LYS A 513 -22.04 -30.15 -14.55
CA LYS A 513 -22.25 -28.71 -14.29
C LYS A 513 -23.70 -28.28 -14.52
N SER A 514 -23.96 -27.32 -15.42
CA SER A 514 -25.30 -26.80 -15.72
C SER A 514 -26.25 -27.81 -16.36
N LEU A 515 -25.74 -28.92 -16.94
CA LEU A 515 -26.58 -29.99 -17.49
C LEU A 515 -27.42 -30.67 -16.40
N MET A 516 -26.99 -30.63 -15.13
CA MET A 516 -27.77 -31.13 -13.99
C MET A 516 -29.16 -30.48 -13.88
N LEU A 517 -29.31 -29.24 -14.34
CA LEU A 517 -30.56 -28.49 -14.33
C LEU A 517 -31.30 -28.51 -15.69
N ALA A 518 -30.67 -29.03 -16.74
CA ALA A 518 -31.18 -28.90 -18.10
C ALA A 518 -32.45 -29.74 -18.36
N PHE A 519 -33.19 -29.37 -19.40
CA PHE A 519 -34.35 -30.09 -19.92
C PHE A 519 -34.11 -30.42 -21.39
N CYS A 520 -34.44 -31.64 -21.84
CA CYS A 520 -34.41 -32.00 -23.26
C CYS A 520 -35.83 -31.97 -23.85
N CYS A 521 -35.99 -31.38 -25.04
CA CYS A 521 -37.24 -31.29 -25.81
C CYS A 521 -37.06 -31.96 -27.18
N ASP A 522 -38.11 -32.61 -27.69
CA ASP A 522 -38.06 -33.34 -28.96
C ASP A 522 -37.94 -32.41 -30.19
N ASN A 523 -38.49 -31.20 -30.11
CA ASN A 523 -38.59 -30.26 -31.22
C ASN A 523 -38.73 -28.80 -30.76
N HIS A 524 -38.51 -27.85 -31.69
CA HIS A 524 -38.57 -26.40 -31.45
C HIS A 524 -39.99 -25.82 -31.22
N ALA A 525 -41.06 -26.61 -31.31
CA ALA A 525 -42.38 -26.17 -30.88
C ALA A 525 -42.54 -26.40 -29.37
N ASP A 526 -42.20 -27.60 -28.91
CA ASP A 526 -42.19 -27.96 -27.48
C ASP A 526 -41.17 -27.11 -26.70
N GLU A 527 -40.03 -26.76 -27.32
CA GLU A 527 -39.09 -25.79 -26.76
C GLU A 527 -39.74 -24.44 -26.45
N ARG A 528 -40.51 -23.85 -27.39
CA ARG A 528 -41.15 -22.54 -27.22
C ARG A 528 -42.19 -22.57 -26.10
N GLU A 529 -42.96 -23.65 -26.03
CA GLU A 529 -43.96 -23.81 -24.98
C GLU A 529 -43.31 -24.00 -23.60
N LEU A 530 -42.23 -24.79 -23.51
CA LEU A 530 -41.46 -24.92 -22.27
C LEU A 530 -40.84 -23.56 -21.85
N GLN A 531 -40.30 -22.78 -22.79
CA GLN A 531 -39.80 -21.43 -22.50
C GLN A 531 -40.91 -20.50 -21.96
N ARG A 532 -42.13 -20.59 -22.50
CA ARG A 532 -43.31 -19.82 -22.07
C ARG A 532 -43.79 -20.20 -20.67
N ILE A 533 -43.63 -21.46 -20.27
CA ILE A 533 -43.92 -21.92 -18.90
C ILE A 533 -42.79 -21.47 -17.96
N MET A 534 -41.53 -21.69 -18.32
CA MET A 534 -40.37 -21.30 -17.51
C MET A 534 -40.28 -19.80 -17.22
N SER A 535 -40.71 -18.94 -18.16
CA SER A 535 -40.68 -17.47 -17.96
C SER A 535 -41.61 -16.96 -16.85
N ARG A 536 -42.50 -17.81 -16.32
CA ARG A 536 -43.33 -17.50 -15.14
C ARG A 536 -42.58 -17.68 -13.81
N TYR A 537 -41.50 -18.46 -13.82
CA TYR A 537 -40.76 -18.89 -12.63
C TYR A 537 -39.31 -18.37 -12.60
N PHE A 538 -38.71 -18.09 -13.77
CA PHE A 538 -37.31 -17.67 -13.89
C PHE A 538 -37.19 -16.32 -14.60
N GLN A 539 -36.45 -15.39 -14.00
CA GLN A 539 -36.06 -14.12 -14.62
C GLN A 539 -35.08 -14.34 -15.79
N GLN A 540 -35.01 -13.38 -16.72
CA GLN A 540 -34.09 -13.43 -17.85
C GLN A 540 -32.63 -13.64 -17.38
N GLY A 541 -31.93 -14.57 -18.04
CA GLY A 541 -30.54 -14.93 -17.73
C GLY A 541 -30.34 -15.96 -16.61
N ARG A 542 -31.38 -16.37 -15.85
CA ARG A 542 -31.27 -17.39 -14.78
C ARG A 542 -32.11 -18.67 -15.02
N ARG A 543 -32.65 -18.85 -16.23
CA ARG A 543 -33.46 -20.03 -16.58
C ARG A 543 -32.57 -21.28 -16.81
N PRO A 544 -33.08 -22.50 -16.51
CA PRO A 544 -32.41 -23.73 -16.91
C PRO A 544 -32.21 -23.83 -18.42
N GLN A 545 -31.18 -24.58 -18.85
CA GLN A 545 -30.91 -24.82 -20.26
C GLN A 545 -31.98 -25.76 -20.87
N ILE A 546 -32.47 -25.44 -22.06
CA ILE A 546 -33.31 -26.34 -22.86
C ILE A 546 -32.46 -26.84 -24.04
N ILE A 547 -32.44 -28.15 -24.24
CA ILE A 547 -31.69 -28.84 -25.28
C ILE A 547 -32.70 -29.46 -26.25
N VAL A 548 -32.68 -29.05 -27.52
CA VAL A 548 -33.59 -29.63 -28.52
C VAL A 548 -32.88 -30.76 -29.23
N SER A 549 -33.35 -32.00 -29.01
CA SER A 549 -32.86 -33.20 -29.68
C SER A 549 -34.00 -34.20 -29.84
N ARG A 550 -34.08 -34.83 -31.01
CA ARG A 550 -35.18 -35.73 -31.37
C ARG A 550 -35.18 -36.96 -30.47
N PHE A 551 -36.29 -37.23 -29.79
CA PHE A 551 -36.38 -38.34 -28.85
C PHE A 551 -36.32 -39.68 -29.57
N THR A 552 -35.47 -40.55 -29.07
CA THR A 552 -35.20 -41.92 -29.53
C THR A 552 -35.40 -42.90 -28.37
N ASN A 553 -35.92 -44.09 -28.68
CA ASN A 553 -36.23 -45.11 -27.67
C ASN A 553 -35.04 -46.05 -27.38
N THR A 554 -33.87 -45.78 -27.97
CA THR A 554 -32.67 -46.61 -27.90
C THR A 554 -31.46 -45.73 -27.60
N VAL A 555 -30.60 -46.17 -26.69
CA VAL A 555 -29.33 -45.50 -26.41
C VAL A 555 -28.39 -45.67 -27.60
N TYR A 556 -27.64 -44.63 -27.95
CA TYR A 556 -26.69 -44.69 -29.06
C TYR A 556 -25.61 -45.74 -28.83
N ASP A 557 -25.20 -46.44 -29.90
CA ASP A 557 -24.03 -47.32 -29.84
C ASP A 557 -22.75 -46.48 -29.86
N VAL A 558 -22.14 -46.33 -28.69
CA VAL A 558 -20.91 -45.56 -28.50
C VAL A 558 -19.64 -46.42 -28.49
N ARG A 559 -19.73 -47.74 -28.72
CA ARG A 559 -18.60 -48.68 -28.53
C ARG A 559 -17.35 -48.35 -29.35
N SER A 560 -17.49 -47.70 -30.50
CA SER A 560 -16.37 -47.28 -31.36
C SER A 560 -15.62 -46.04 -30.84
N ARG A 561 -16.28 -45.17 -30.07
CA ARG A 561 -15.76 -43.88 -29.58
C ARG A 561 -15.58 -43.81 -28.06
N ALA A 562 -16.18 -44.71 -27.30
CA ALA A 562 -15.99 -44.77 -25.85
C ALA A 562 -14.51 -45.03 -25.49
N VAL A 563 -14.09 -44.52 -24.34
CA VAL A 563 -12.82 -44.95 -23.72
C VAL A 563 -13.05 -46.26 -22.97
N TYR A 564 -12.06 -47.16 -23.05
CA TYR A 564 -12.03 -48.40 -22.28
C TYR A 564 -10.78 -48.42 -21.40
N HIS A 565 -10.98 -48.60 -20.09
CA HIS A 565 -9.91 -48.80 -19.11
C HIS A 565 -10.32 -49.93 -18.16
N PRO A 566 -9.43 -50.87 -17.82
CA PRO A 566 -9.80 -52.04 -17.00
C PRO A 566 -10.14 -51.69 -15.55
N GLU A 567 -9.57 -50.62 -14.99
CA GLU A 567 -9.73 -50.25 -13.58
C GLU A 567 -10.63 -49.04 -13.34
N TYR A 568 -10.86 -48.19 -14.36
CA TYR A 568 -11.50 -46.88 -14.18
C TYR A 568 -12.74 -46.79 -15.08
N PRO A 569 -13.95 -46.63 -14.51
CA PRO A 569 -15.17 -46.55 -15.29
C PRO A 569 -15.29 -45.20 -16.00
N THR A 570 -16.09 -45.17 -17.07
CA THR A 570 -16.52 -43.91 -17.68
C THR A 570 -17.70 -43.29 -16.91
N VAL A 571 -17.95 -42.00 -17.09
CA VAL A 571 -19.15 -41.33 -16.52
C VAL A 571 -20.43 -42.07 -16.95
N LEU A 572 -20.52 -42.49 -18.23
CA LEU A 572 -21.64 -43.30 -18.73
C LEU A 572 -21.77 -44.66 -18.02
N GLN A 573 -20.67 -45.33 -17.67
CA GLN A 573 -20.68 -46.63 -16.99
C GLN A 573 -20.99 -46.52 -15.49
N SER A 574 -20.64 -45.40 -14.85
CA SER A 574 -20.92 -45.12 -13.44
C SER A 574 -22.34 -44.65 -13.17
N LEU A 575 -23.04 -44.18 -14.20
CA LEU A 575 -24.44 -43.76 -14.11
C LEU A 575 -25.41 -44.93 -14.37
N ASP A 576 -26.58 -44.79 -13.77
CA ASP A 576 -27.78 -45.58 -14.03
C ASP A 576 -28.85 -44.62 -14.56
N ILE A 577 -29.26 -44.82 -15.82
CA ILE A 577 -30.09 -43.88 -16.57
C ILE A 577 -31.24 -44.67 -17.21
N GLU A 578 -32.44 -44.56 -16.62
CA GLU A 578 -33.62 -45.31 -17.07
C GLU A 578 -34.15 -44.81 -18.43
N ASN A 579 -33.99 -43.52 -18.74
CA ASN A 579 -34.55 -42.90 -19.94
C ASN A 579 -33.48 -42.76 -21.06
N PRO A 580 -33.62 -43.44 -22.21
CA PRO A 580 -32.67 -43.35 -23.32
C PRO A 580 -32.45 -41.93 -23.85
N VAL A 581 -33.47 -41.07 -23.80
CA VAL A 581 -33.37 -39.66 -24.20
C VAL A 581 -32.36 -38.93 -23.33
N VAL A 582 -32.33 -39.19 -22.02
CA VAL A 582 -31.40 -38.54 -21.08
C VAL A 582 -29.98 -39.02 -21.32
N ALA A 583 -29.78 -40.34 -21.52
CA ALA A 583 -28.47 -40.90 -21.84
C ALA A 583 -27.91 -40.30 -23.15
N ASN A 584 -28.74 -40.27 -24.20
CA ASN A 584 -28.37 -39.69 -25.50
C ASN A 584 -28.10 -38.19 -25.40
N CYS A 585 -28.92 -37.43 -24.66
CA CYS A 585 -28.74 -35.99 -24.44
C CYS A 585 -27.42 -35.69 -23.70
N LEU A 586 -27.00 -36.52 -22.74
CA LEU A 586 -25.70 -36.39 -22.04
C LEU A 586 -24.50 -36.84 -22.90
N ILE A 587 -24.67 -37.87 -23.75
CA ILE A 587 -23.68 -38.30 -24.74
C ILE A 587 -23.44 -37.17 -25.77
N ASP A 588 -24.49 -36.60 -26.34
CA ASP A 588 -24.39 -35.54 -27.36
C ASP A 588 -23.79 -34.25 -26.79
N MET A 589 -24.18 -33.86 -25.56
CA MET A 589 -23.77 -32.58 -24.97
C MET A 589 -22.43 -32.61 -24.24
N ARG A 590 -21.97 -33.76 -23.74
CA ARG A 590 -20.71 -33.85 -22.97
C ARG A 590 -19.82 -35.06 -23.30
N GLY A 591 -20.27 -36.01 -24.13
CA GLY A 591 -19.44 -37.17 -24.48
C GLY A 591 -19.06 -38.01 -23.26
N ILE A 592 -20.02 -38.27 -22.36
CA ILE A 592 -19.81 -38.98 -21.07
C ILE A 592 -19.22 -40.40 -21.20
N GLU A 593 -19.23 -40.97 -22.41
CA GLU A 593 -18.53 -42.20 -22.77
C GLU A 593 -17.00 -42.06 -22.94
N THR A 594 -16.49 -40.83 -23.06
CA THR A 594 -15.07 -40.49 -23.32
C THR A 594 -14.34 -39.98 -22.08
N ILE A 595 -15.04 -39.89 -20.95
CA ILE A 595 -14.58 -39.26 -19.71
C ILE A 595 -14.41 -40.34 -18.64
N LEU A 596 -13.21 -40.44 -18.05
CA LEU A 596 -12.92 -41.40 -16.97
C LEU A 596 -13.16 -40.80 -15.58
N LEU A 597 -13.52 -41.67 -14.62
CA LEU A 597 -13.62 -41.34 -13.19
C LEU A 597 -12.53 -42.08 -12.42
N ILE A 598 -11.57 -41.34 -11.87
CA ILE A 598 -10.34 -41.91 -11.28
C ILE A 598 -10.17 -41.38 -9.85
N LYS A 599 -10.51 -42.20 -8.85
CA LYS A 599 -10.65 -41.75 -7.45
C LYS A 599 -9.43 -41.04 -6.86
N ASN A 600 -8.21 -41.37 -7.30
CA ASN A 600 -6.97 -40.82 -6.78
C ASN A 600 -6.31 -39.86 -7.78
N ALA A 601 -6.05 -38.62 -7.35
CA ALA A 601 -5.36 -37.59 -8.13
C ALA A 601 -4.01 -38.02 -8.73
N LYS A 602 -3.22 -38.85 -8.01
CA LYS A 602 -1.92 -39.34 -8.50
C LYS A 602 -2.08 -40.32 -9.65
N ASP A 603 -3.07 -41.21 -9.55
CA ASP A 603 -3.37 -42.19 -10.59
C ASP A 603 -4.06 -41.53 -11.78
N ALA A 604 -4.89 -40.50 -11.55
CA ALA A 604 -5.48 -39.68 -12.61
C ALA A 604 -4.39 -38.96 -13.44
N ARG A 605 -3.38 -38.35 -12.80
CA ARG A 605 -2.21 -37.80 -13.50
C ARG A 605 -1.45 -38.88 -14.26
N ARG A 606 -1.19 -40.04 -13.65
CA ARG A 606 -0.47 -41.15 -14.30
C ARG A 606 -1.23 -41.67 -15.54
N ALA A 607 -2.54 -41.86 -15.45
CA ALA A 607 -3.35 -42.37 -16.55
C ALA A 607 -3.49 -41.35 -17.69
N MET A 608 -3.67 -40.06 -17.38
CA MET A 608 -3.93 -39.03 -18.38
C MET A 608 -2.68 -38.37 -18.98
N GLN A 609 -1.58 -38.31 -18.23
CA GLN A 609 -0.35 -37.57 -18.59
C GLN A 609 0.84 -38.49 -18.89
N SER A 610 0.64 -39.81 -18.91
CA SER A 610 1.65 -40.75 -19.40
C SER A 610 1.63 -40.87 -20.93
N VAL A 611 2.73 -41.37 -21.48
CA VAL A 611 2.90 -41.63 -22.93
C VAL A 611 1.81 -42.60 -23.45
N ASN A 612 1.35 -43.54 -22.61
CA ASN A 612 0.41 -44.60 -22.96
C ASN A 612 -1.03 -44.26 -22.51
N ARG A 613 -1.52 -43.07 -22.85
CA ARG A 613 -2.89 -42.63 -22.51
C ARG A 613 -3.97 -43.59 -23.05
N PRO A 614 -5.09 -43.81 -22.33
CA PRO A 614 -6.20 -44.61 -22.84
C PRO A 614 -6.78 -44.03 -24.13
N ARG A 615 -6.99 -44.88 -25.14
CA ARG A 615 -7.52 -44.47 -26.45
C ARG A 615 -8.94 -43.90 -26.29
N ASN A 616 -9.22 -42.82 -27.02
CA ASN A 616 -10.47 -42.05 -26.96
C ASN A 616 -10.77 -41.32 -25.63
N CYS A 617 -9.85 -41.30 -24.65
CA CYS A 617 -10.05 -40.51 -23.43
C CYS A 617 -9.85 -39.02 -23.70
N MET A 618 -10.84 -38.18 -23.36
CA MET A 618 -10.75 -36.71 -23.50
C MET A 618 -10.27 -36.04 -22.21
N GLU A 619 -10.89 -36.39 -21.09
CA GLU A 619 -10.62 -35.85 -19.76
C GLU A 619 -10.93 -36.91 -18.68
N ALA A 620 -10.43 -36.69 -17.45
CA ALA A 620 -10.80 -37.48 -16.29
C ALA A 620 -11.14 -36.58 -15.11
N PHE A 621 -12.02 -37.05 -14.22
CA PHE A 621 -12.33 -36.38 -12.96
C PHE A 621 -11.89 -37.22 -11.76
N THR A 622 -11.33 -36.57 -10.73
CA THR A 622 -11.02 -37.22 -9.45
C THR A 622 -12.23 -37.25 -8.52
N ARG A 623 -12.16 -38.04 -7.44
CA ARG A 623 -13.21 -38.08 -6.40
C ARG A 623 -13.45 -36.70 -5.78
N GLU A 624 -12.39 -35.90 -5.66
CA GLU A 624 -12.39 -34.52 -5.16
C GLU A 624 -12.91 -33.49 -6.20
N GLY A 625 -13.30 -33.94 -7.40
CA GLY A 625 -13.83 -33.09 -8.47
C GLY A 625 -12.76 -32.47 -9.38
N ASP A 626 -11.47 -32.73 -9.15
CA ASP A 626 -10.38 -32.17 -9.95
C ASP A 626 -10.45 -32.66 -11.39
N GLN A 627 -10.28 -31.75 -12.34
CA GLN A 627 -10.40 -32.00 -13.78
C GLN A 627 -9.01 -32.17 -14.41
N VAL A 628 -8.76 -33.35 -14.97
CA VAL A 628 -7.45 -33.77 -15.47
C VAL A 628 -7.46 -33.95 -16.99
N TYR A 629 -6.59 -33.21 -17.66
CA TYR A 629 -6.32 -33.28 -19.09
C TYR A 629 -4.88 -33.76 -19.35
N TYR A 630 -4.60 -34.09 -20.61
CA TYR A 630 -3.28 -34.57 -21.07
C TYR A 630 -2.10 -33.69 -20.63
N ASN A 631 -2.24 -32.35 -20.66
CA ASN A 631 -1.20 -31.39 -20.26
C ASN A 631 -1.63 -30.43 -19.14
N ARG A 632 -2.81 -30.60 -18.53
CA ARG A 632 -3.35 -29.64 -17.56
C ARG A 632 -4.08 -30.33 -16.41
N TYR A 633 -4.02 -29.72 -15.24
CA TYR A 633 -4.69 -30.19 -14.02
C TYR A 633 -5.38 -28.98 -13.38
N TYR A 634 -6.69 -29.04 -13.23
CA TYR A 634 -7.49 -27.99 -12.60
C TYR A 634 -8.09 -28.53 -11.32
N SER A 635 -7.78 -27.89 -10.19
CA SER A 635 -8.43 -28.22 -8.91
C SER A 635 -9.89 -27.78 -8.91
N SER A 636 -10.76 -28.54 -8.24
CA SER A 636 -12.18 -28.19 -8.09
C SER A 636 -12.36 -26.92 -7.26
N GLU A 637 -13.31 -26.07 -7.64
CA GLU A 637 -13.87 -25.00 -6.79
C GLU A 637 -15.08 -25.50 -5.95
N GLN A 638 -15.50 -26.74 -6.17
CA GLN A 638 -16.59 -27.39 -5.45
C GLN A 638 -16.02 -28.48 -4.53
N ASP A 639 -16.12 -28.25 -3.22
CA ASP A 639 -15.62 -29.21 -2.21
C ASP A 639 -16.60 -30.38 -1.95
N ARG A 640 -17.86 -30.30 -2.42
CA ARG A 640 -18.98 -31.17 -2.00
C ARG A 640 -20.07 -31.34 -3.06
N VAL A 641 -20.67 -32.54 -3.06
CA VAL A 641 -21.86 -32.97 -3.84
C VAL A 641 -23.09 -32.20 -3.39
N ARG A 642 -23.96 -31.76 -4.31
CA ARG A 642 -25.17 -30.95 -4.03
C ARG A 642 -26.48 -31.55 -4.54
N TYR A 643 -26.46 -32.27 -5.66
CA TYR A 643 -27.66 -32.82 -6.31
C TYR A 643 -27.80 -34.32 -6.03
N LEU A 644 -26.69 -35.06 -6.16
CA LEU A 644 -26.59 -36.52 -6.09
C LEU A 644 -26.29 -37.05 -4.67
N SER A 645 -26.18 -36.18 -3.66
CA SER A 645 -25.90 -36.57 -2.26
C SER A 645 -26.99 -37.47 -1.68
N LYS A 646 -26.62 -38.51 -0.92
CA LYS A 646 -27.59 -39.38 -0.23
C LYS A 646 -27.91 -38.92 1.20
N ASP A 647 -27.03 -38.15 1.85
CA ASP A 647 -27.23 -37.71 3.24
C ASP A 647 -27.74 -36.26 3.30
N ILE A 648 -29.05 -36.13 3.49
CA ILE A 648 -29.75 -34.84 3.63
C ILE A 648 -29.41 -34.18 4.99
N GLU A 649 -29.09 -34.99 5.99
CA GLU A 649 -28.95 -34.55 7.38
C GLU A 649 -27.56 -33.93 7.63
N GLU A 650 -26.49 -34.51 7.07
CA GLU A 650 -25.14 -33.93 7.06
C GLU A 650 -25.10 -32.60 6.27
N GLU A 651 -25.74 -32.54 5.11
CA GLU A 651 -25.70 -31.37 4.22
C GLU A 651 -26.40 -30.16 4.85
N ILE A 652 -27.59 -30.37 5.44
CA ILE A 652 -28.30 -29.34 6.21
C ILE A 652 -27.51 -28.94 7.45
N ARG A 653 -26.86 -29.87 8.16
CA ARG A 653 -25.99 -29.54 9.31
C ARG A 653 -24.79 -28.70 8.87
N PHE A 654 -24.12 -29.05 7.77
CA PHE A 654 -22.92 -28.35 7.31
C PHE A 654 -23.22 -26.96 6.73
N GLU A 655 -24.27 -26.79 5.92
CA GLU A 655 -24.61 -25.46 5.41
C GLU A 655 -25.23 -24.58 6.52
N ASN A 656 -25.92 -25.15 7.52
CA ASN A 656 -26.26 -24.40 8.74
C ASN A 656 -25.00 -23.90 9.46
N ILE A 657 -24.01 -24.77 9.67
CA ILE A 657 -22.73 -24.39 10.28
C ILE A 657 -22.02 -23.30 9.45
N LYS A 658 -21.94 -23.46 8.12
CA LYS A 658 -21.32 -22.49 7.21
C LYS A 658 -22.06 -21.16 7.16
N SER A 659 -23.38 -21.19 7.10
CA SER A 659 -24.25 -20.01 7.16
C SER A 659 -24.11 -19.29 8.50
N ILE A 660 -24.10 -20.01 9.62
CA ILE A 660 -23.82 -19.43 10.95
C ILE A 660 -22.42 -18.82 11.01
N PHE A 661 -21.41 -19.39 10.34
CA PHE A 661 -20.06 -18.81 10.28
C PHE A 661 -19.94 -17.59 9.34
N GLU A 662 -20.61 -17.58 8.19
CA GLU A 662 -20.57 -16.46 7.22
C GLU A 662 -21.48 -15.29 7.64
N MET A 663 -22.69 -15.58 8.15
CA MET A 663 -23.67 -14.58 8.61
C MET A 663 -23.36 -14.07 10.03
N GLY A 664 -22.95 -14.97 10.93
CA GLY A 664 -23.26 -14.86 12.35
C GLY A 664 -22.45 -13.87 13.18
N PHE A 665 -21.47 -13.17 12.60
CA PHE A 665 -20.72 -12.18 13.39
C PHE A 665 -20.15 -11.00 12.59
N ILE A 666 -19.48 -11.23 11.46
CA ILE A 666 -18.85 -10.10 10.72
C ILE A 666 -19.92 -9.29 9.99
N SER A 667 -20.74 -9.91 9.15
CA SER A 667 -21.72 -9.19 8.33
C SER A 667 -22.83 -8.55 9.17
N GLN A 668 -23.43 -9.26 10.13
CA GLN A 668 -24.54 -8.70 10.93
C GLN A 668 -24.05 -7.59 11.89
N THR A 669 -22.99 -7.79 12.67
CA THR A 669 -22.55 -6.75 13.64
C THR A 669 -21.97 -5.52 12.97
N HIS A 670 -21.33 -5.66 11.80
CA HIS A 670 -20.92 -4.50 10.99
C HIS A 670 -22.13 -3.79 10.39
N LEU A 671 -23.17 -4.51 9.94
CA LEU A 671 -24.42 -3.91 9.46
C LEU A 671 -25.14 -3.14 10.58
N ASP A 672 -25.22 -3.72 11.78
CA ASP A 672 -25.88 -3.12 12.93
C ASP A 672 -25.13 -1.87 13.42
N ARG A 673 -23.79 -1.94 13.54
CA ARG A 673 -22.95 -0.77 13.83
C ARG A 673 -23.13 0.32 12.77
N PHE A 674 -23.07 -0.02 11.49
CA PHE A 674 -23.23 0.95 10.40
C PHE A 674 -24.64 1.58 10.39
N GLN A 675 -25.67 0.84 10.81
CA GLN A 675 -27.01 1.39 11.02
C GLN A 675 -27.06 2.36 12.22
N GLN A 676 -26.41 2.03 13.34
CA GLN A 676 -26.31 2.91 14.50
C GLN A 676 -25.54 4.20 14.17
N ASP A 677 -24.40 4.09 13.49
CA ASP A 677 -23.60 5.24 13.04
C ASP A 677 -24.41 6.13 12.07
N MET A 678 -25.16 5.53 11.13
CA MET A 678 -26.08 6.27 10.25
C MET A 678 -27.20 6.99 11.02
N GLN A 679 -27.79 6.34 12.03
CA GLN A 679 -28.84 6.94 12.86
C GLN A 679 -28.30 8.13 13.65
N GLN A 680 -27.13 7.99 14.28
CA GLN A 680 -26.48 9.10 15.01
C GLN A 680 -26.24 10.32 14.12
N VAL A 681 -25.61 10.14 12.95
CA VAL A 681 -25.34 11.27 12.03
C VAL A 681 -26.64 11.88 11.49
N SER A 682 -27.69 11.08 11.29
CA SER A 682 -29.02 11.59 10.90
C SER A 682 -29.71 12.37 12.02
N GLU A 683 -29.50 12.02 13.29
CA GLU A 683 -29.98 12.80 14.43
C GLU A 683 -29.17 14.10 14.60
N GLU A 684 -27.86 14.06 14.39
CA GLU A 684 -26.98 15.25 14.38
C GLU A 684 -27.41 16.26 13.30
N GLU A 685 -27.62 15.81 12.05
CA GLU A 685 -28.14 16.67 10.97
C GLU A 685 -29.48 17.31 11.39
N ARG A 686 -30.39 16.51 11.96
CA ARG A 686 -31.70 17.01 12.42
C ARG A 686 -31.57 18.04 13.55
N ARG A 687 -30.74 17.77 14.56
CA ARG A 687 -30.50 18.69 15.70
C ARG A 687 -29.91 20.00 15.20
N ASN A 688 -28.85 19.95 14.39
CA ASN A 688 -28.17 21.13 13.85
C ASN A 688 -29.11 21.96 12.96
N LYS A 689 -29.97 21.31 12.16
CA LYS A 689 -30.98 21.99 11.36
C LYS A 689 -32.03 22.71 12.22
N THR A 690 -32.45 22.13 13.34
CA THR A 690 -33.35 22.81 14.30
C THR A 690 -32.68 24.03 14.95
N LEU A 691 -31.41 23.93 15.32
CA LEU A 691 -30.64 25.05 15.88
C LEU A 691 -30.44 26.18 14.85
N LEU A 692 -30.14 25.82 13.60
CA LEU A 692 -30.03 26.76 12.48
C LEU A 692 -31.34 27.54 12.25
N CYS A 693 -32.49 26.87 12.28
CA CYS A 693 -33.79 27.54 12.16
C CYS A 693 -34.04 28.54 13.31
N ARG A 694 -33.75 28.17 14.56
CA ARG A 694 -33.89 29.08 15.71
C ARG A 694 -32.98 30.29 15.60
N ALA A 695 -31.70 30.09 15.28
CA ALA A 695 -30.76 31.20 15.09
C ALA A 695 -31.19 32.17 13.98
N HIS A 696 -31.79 31.66 12.88
CA HIS A 696 -32.41 32.50 11.85
C HIS A 696 -33.64 33.27 12.34
N GLU A 697 -34.51 32.66 13.15
CA GLU A 697 -35.69 33.31 13.73
C GLU A 697 -35.29 34.40 14.72
N GLU A 698 -34.38 34.10 15.66
CA GLU A 698 -33.83 35.04 16.63
C GLU A 698 -33.14 36.23 15.93
N ARG A 699 -32.31 35.96 14.91
CA ARG A 699 -31.65 36.99 14.12
C ARG A 699 -32.66 37.89 13.38
N LYS A 700 -33.72 37.30 12.83
CA LYS A 700 -34.79 38.07 12.17
C LYS A 700 -35.52 38.98 13.17
N MET A 701 -35.77 38.51 14.39
CA MET A 701 -36.38 39.35 15.44
C MET A 701 -35.44 40.50 15.85
N ALA A 702 -34.16 40.22 16.09
CA ALA A 702 -33.15 41.25 16.39
C ALA A 702 -33.07 42.31 15.27
N GLN A 703 -33.12 41.91 14.01
CA GLN A 703 -33.14 42.82 12.85
C GLN A 703 -34.41 43.66 12.76
N VAL A 704 -35.58 43.10 13.10
CA VAL A 704 -36.85 43.87 13.16
C VAL A 704 -36.78 44.92 14.27
N ILE A 705 -36.29 44.57 15.46
CA ILE A 705 -36.12 45.51 16.57
C ILE A 705 -35.11 46.60 16.19
N LYS A 706 -33.95 46.21 15.63
CA LYS A 706 -32.93 47.14 15.11
C LYS A 706 -33.51 48.11 14.09
N TYR A 707 -34.36 47.65 13.16
CA TYR A 707 -35.06 48.53 12.20
C TYR A 707 -36.08 49.46 12.87
N GLN A 708 -36.81 49.00 13.88
CA GLN A 708 -37.75 49.84 14.66
C GLN A 708 -37.00 50.94 15.42
N LEU A 709 -35.88 50.62 16.08
CA LEU A 709 -35.02 51.59 16.76
C LEU A 709 -34.38 52.59 15.77
N TYR A 710 -33.88 52.14 14.61
CA TYR A 710 -33.43 53.05 13.55
C TYR A 710 -34.56 53.97 13.04
N SER A 711 -35.79 53.46 12.91
CA SER A 711 -36.94 54.31 12.57
C SER A 711 -37.28 55.30 13.69
N HIS A 712 -37.06 54.96 14.96
CA HIS A 712 -37.23 55.87 16.09
C HIS A 712 -36.16 56.98 16.06
N ILE A 713 -34.87 56.64 15.88
CA ILE A 713 -33.80 57.63 15.67
C ILE A 713 -34.14 58.53 14.48
N LYS A 714 -34.55 57.98 13.34
CA LYS A 714 -34.90 58.79 12.15
C LYS A 714 -36.06 59.76 12.43
N LYS A 715 -37.08 59.35 13.19
CA LYS A 715 -38.18 60.24 13.61
C LYS A 715 -37.72 61.33 14.59
N ILE A 716 -36.83 60.99 15.51
CA ILE A 716 -36.22 61.95 16.45
C ILE A 716 -35.37 62.96 15.67
N ASN A 717 -34.53 62.51 14.75
CA ASN A 717 -33.68 63.38 13.93
C ASN A 717 -34.49 64.30 12.99
N VAL A 718 -35.58 63.82 12.40
CA VAL A 718 -36.48 64.68 11.60
C VAL A 718 -37.17 65.76 12.45
N LEU A 719 -37.45 65.48 13.73
CA LEU A 719 -37.92 66.50 14.67
C LEU A 719 -36.81 67.49 15.06
N VAL A 720 -35.56 67.03 15.16
CA VAL A 720 -34.39 67.92 15.37
C VAL A 720 -34.17 68.83 14.16
N ASP A 721 -34.19 68.31 12.93
CA ASP A 721 -34.12 69.11 11.69
C ASP A 721 -35.25 70.15 11.62
N PHE A 722 -36.48 69.80 12.01
CA PHE A 722 -37.59 70.75 12.04
C PHE A 722 -37.39 71.88 13.07
N CYS A 723 -36.77 71.59 14.22
CA CYS A 723 -36.39 72.61 15.20
C CYS A 723 -35.20 73.47 14.74
N VAL A 724 -34.21 72.89 14.06
CA VAL A 724 -33.05 73.61 13.50
C VAL A 724 -33.46 74.49 12.32
N SER A 725 -34.37 74.02 11.47
CA SER A 725 -34.91 74.75 10.32
C SER A 725 -35.68 76.02 10.71
N LEU A 726 -36.17 76.15 11.95
CA LEU A 726 -36.80 77.37 12.44
C LEU A 726 -35.79 78.42 12.95
N CYS A 727 -34.52 78.04 13.16
CA CYS A 727 -33.45 78.93 13.63
C CYS A 727 -32.51 79.42 12.51
N LEU A 728 -32.51 78.78 11.33
CA LEU A 728 -31.60 79.10 10.21
C LEU A 728 -32.21 80.05 9.16
N CYS A 729 -33.15 80.90 9.55
CA CYS A 729 -33.71 81.95 8.68
C CYS A 729 -32.84 83.23 8.61
N VAL A 730 -31.56 83.15 8.99
CA VAL A 730 -30.60 84.28 9.01
C VAL A 730 -29.25 83.78 8.48
N GLN A 731 -28.67 84.55 7.54
CA GLN A 731 -27.37 84.35 6.88
C GLN A 731 -27.28 83.23 5.81
N GLU A 732 -27.99 83.40 4.68
CA GLU A 732 -27.62 82.77 3.40
C GLU A 732 -26.47 83.53 2.66
N GLU A 733 -26.19 84.78 3.03
CA GLU A 733 -25.27 85.66 2.27
C GLU A 733 -23.78 85.30 2.40
N GLU A 734 -23.33 84.78 3.55
CA GLU A 734 -21.91 84.47 3.80
C GLU A 734 -21.41 83.18 3.11
N LEU A 735 -22.31 82.25 2.80
CA LEU A 735 -21.97 80.99 2.12
C LEU A 735 -21.57 81.22 0.66
N GLN A 736 -22.10 82.27 0.03
CA GLN A 736 -21.89 82.58 -1.38
C GLN A 736 -20.50 83.20 -1.64
N GLU A 737 -19.92 83.90 -0.65
CA GLU A 737 -18.57 84.46 -0.72
C GLU A 737 -17.47 83.38 -0.52
N LEU A 738 -17.75 82.32 0.25
CA LEU A 738 -16.78 81.24 0.43
C LEU A 738 -16.61 80.39 -0.85
N CYS A 739 -17.71 80.14 -1.56
CA CYS A 739 -17.70 79.37 -2.81
C CYS A 739 -16.98 80.08 -3.96
N SER A 740 -17.03 81.41 -4.05
CA SER A 740 -16.33 82.16 -5.10
C SER A 740 -14.81 82.08 -4.93
N ARG A 741 -14.31 82.18 -3.70
CA ARG A 741 -12.87 82.11 -3.37
C ARG A 741 -12.23 80.75 -3.66
N ILE A 742 -12.99 79.66 -3.52
CA ILE A 742 -12.51 78.30 -3.82
C ILE A 742 -12.29 78.10 -5.33
N ASN A 743 -13.13 78.71 -6.18
CA ASN A 743 -12.99 78.59 -7.64
C ASN A 743 -11.77 79.36 -8.17
N VAL A 744 -11.48 80.56 -7.66
CA VAL A 744 -10.29 81.34 -8.04
C VAL A 744 -9.00 80.55 -7.78
N CYS A 745 -8.90 79.91 -6.61
CA CYS A 745 -7.71 79.14 -6.22
C CYS A 745 -7.51 77.87 -7.08
N ARG A 746 -8.57 77.37 -7.73
CA ARG A 746 -8.51 76.24 -8.67
C ARG A 746 -8.00 76.67 -10.05
N GLU A 747 -8.43 77.84 -10.55
CA GLU A 747 -7.98 78.38 -11.83
C GLU A 747 -6.48 78.74 -11.80
N GLU A 748 -5.98 79.28 -10.68
CA GLU A 748 -4.55 79.55 -10.48
C GLU A 748 -3.68 78.27 -10.54
N PHE A 749 -4.20 77.14 -10.06
CA PHE A 749 -3.50 75.85 -10.08
C PHE A 749 -3.41 75.25 -11.50
N GLU A 750 -4.47 75.32 -12.29
CA GLU A 750 -4.46 74.87 -13.69
C GLU A 750 -3.55 75.77 -14.55
N ALA A 751 -3.56 77.10 -14.32
CA ALA A 751 -2.64 78.04 -14.97
C ALA A 751 -1.15 77.82 -14.62
N ALA A 752 -0.84 77.33 -13.41
CA ALA A 752 0.52 76.96 -13.03
C ALA A 752 0.99 75.67 -13.73
N ARG A 753 0.10 74.69 -13.91
CA ARG A 753 0.41 73.42 -14.58
C ARG A 753 0.78 73.60 -16.05
N ASP A 754 0.04 74.45 -16.76
CA ASP A 754 0.23 74.61 -18.21
C ASP A 754 1.51 75.41 -18.54
N LYS A 755 1.96 76.32 -17.67
CA LYS A 755 3.26 77.02 -17.78
C LYS A 755 4.47 76.07 -17.69
N VAL A 756 4.37 75.00 -16.90
CA VAL A 756 5.42 73.96 -16.80
C VAL A 756 5.53 73.14 -18.09
N LEU A 757 4.41 72.97 -18.81
CA LEU A 757 4.37 72.27 -20.10
C LEU A 757 4.94 73.09 -21.25
N THR A 758 4.76 74.43 -21.27
CA THR A 758 5.40 75.30 -22.28
C THR A 758 6.91 75.37 -22.12
N HIS A 759 7.42 75.61 -20.91
CA HIS A 759 8.88 75.74 -20.68
C HIS A 759 9.66 74.45 -20.97
N LYS A 760 9.02 73.28 -20.87
CA LYS A 760 9.65 72.01 -21.30
C LYS A 760 9.91 71.97 -22.81
N LYS A 761 9.02 72.56 -23.61
CA LYS A 761 9.10 72.58 -25.08
C LYS A 761 10.16 73.56 -25.58
N GLU A 762 10.24 74.73 -24.94
CA GLU A 762 11.23 75.78 -25.22
C GLU A 762 12.68 75.29 -24.98
N TYR A 763 12.89 74.42 -23.98
CA TYR A 763 14.19 73.81 -23.70
C TYR A 763 14.65 72.83 -24.80
N GLU A 764 13.73 72.02 -25.34
CA GLU A 764 14.03 71.03 -26.38
C GLU A 764 14.36 71.71 -27.74
N GLU A 765 13.76 72.87 -28.03
CA GLU A 765 14.08 73.68 -29.22
C GLU A 765 15.42 74.43 -29.09
N ALA A 766 15.80 74.87 -27.89
CA ALA A 766 17.06 75.60 -27.64
C ALA A 766 18.32 74.72 -27.79
N ASP A 767 18.30 73.45 -27.36
CA ASP A 767 19.45 72.53 -27.49
C ASP A 767 19.79 72.24 -28.97
N GLN A 768 18.79 72.28 -29.86
CA GLN A 768 18.97 72.01 -31.28
C GLN A 768 19.65 73.18 -32.01
N LEU A 769 19.37 74.43 -31.60
CA LEU A 769 19.94 75.64 -32.18
C LEU A 769 21.43 75.82 -31.81
N CYS A 770 21.79 75.52 -30.56
CA CYS A 770 23.19 75.60 -30.07
C CYS A 770 24.17 74.66 -30.80
N ARG A 771 23.69 73.59 -31.45
CA ARG A 771 24.55 72.69 -32.23
C ARG A 771 24.92 73.30 -33.59
N GLN A 772 24.01 74.02 -34.23
CA GLN A 772 24.21 74.61 -35.57
C GLN A 772 25.16 75.82 -35.53
N GLN A 773 25.10 76.64 -34.49
CA GLN A 773 25.98 77.82 -34.36
C GLN A 773 27.45 77.45 -34.07
N ARG A 774 27.72 76.21 -33.62
CA ARG A 774 29.07 75.72 -33.31
C ARG A 774 29.90 75.40 -34.56
N GLU A 775 29.25 75.13 -35.69
CA GLU A 775 29.92 74.87 -36.98
C GLU A 775 30.25 76.18 -37.73
N ALA A 776 29.46 77.25 -37.54
CA ALA A 776 29.71 78.55 -38.16
C ALA A 776 30.92 79.30 -37.54
N PHE A 777 31.20 79.08 -36.24
CA PHE A 777 32.22 79.83 -35.49
C PHE A 777 33.67 79.51 -35.90
N ASN A 778 33.93 78.32 -36.44
CA ASN A 778 35.27 77.93 -36.90
C ASN A 778 35.65 78.52 -38.28
N SER A 779 34.72 79.13 -39.01
CA SER A 779 34.98 79.65 -40.36
C SER A 779 35.45 81.12 -40.39
N ILE A 780 35.41 81.83 -39.26
CA ILE A 780 35.72 83.27 -39.16
C ILE A 780 36.58 83.57 -37.91
N ALA A 781 37.54 82.68 -37.65
CA ALA A 781 38.60 82.90 -36.65
C ALA A 781 39.94 83.37 -37.27
N GLU A 782 40.01 83.45 -38.61
CA GLU A 782 41.15 83.95 -39.39
C GLU A 782 40.74 84.99 -40.45
N GLU A 783 39.74 85.82 -40.14
CA GLU A 783 39.85 87.24 -40.48
C GLU A 783 40.68 87.90 -39.34
N ALA A 784 41.67 88.75 -39.57
CA ALA A 784 42.33 89.16 -40.81
C ALA A 784 43.63 89.89 -40.42
N GLU A 785 44.64 89.92 -41.29
CA GLU A 785 45.73 90.90 -41.19
C GLU A 785 45.96 91.55 -42.56
N PRO A 786 45.17 92.58 -42.92
CA PRO A 786 45.10 93.10 -44.28
C PRO A 786 46.06 94.28 -44.52
N ILE A 787 46.02 94.80 -45.76
CA ILE A 787 46.09 96.23 -46.16
C ILE A 787 47.15 96.60 -47.22
N LYS A 788 46.63 97.14 -48.34
CA LYS A 788 47.19 98.14 -49.30
C LYS A 788 48.10 97.71 -50.48
N VAL A 789 47.55 98.04 -51.65
CA VAL A 789 48.14 98.91 -52.70
C VAL A 789 48.90 98.22 -53.85
N ARG A 790 48.11 98.03 -54.92
CA ARG A 790 48.28 98.68 -56.23
C ARG A 790 49.42 98.21 -57.13
N GLU A 791 48.99 97.61 -58.25
CA GLU A 791 49.50 97.78 -59.62
C GLU A 791 50.95 98.23 -59.78
N TYR A 792 51.82 97.37 -60.37
CA TYR A 792 52.68 97.79 -61.48
C TYR A 792 53.18 96.60 -62.30
N LEU A 793 52.92 96.67 -63.61
CA LEU A 793 53.62 96.11 -64.78
C LEU A 793 54.80 95.14 -64.51
N SER A 794 54.72 93.87 -64.91
CA SER A 794 55.00 93.30 -66.26
C SER A 794 56.49 93.08 -66.62
N LEU A 795 56.76 91.95 -67.30
CA LEU A 795 57.94 91.64 -68.13
C LEU A 795 59.30 91.33 -67.46
N LYS A 796 59.49 90.06 -67.04
CA LYS A 796 60.78 89.34 -67.20
C LYS A 796 60.64 87.80 -67.24
N ASN A 797 59.64 87.29 -67.95
CA ASN A 797 59.03 85.99 -67.64
C ASN A 797 59.05 84.95 -68.79
N VAL A 798 60.19 84.72 -69.46
CA VAL A 798 60.30 83.71 -70.54
C VAL A 798 61.42 82.69 -70.31
N GLU A 799 62.57 83.07 -69.74
CA GLU A 799 63.75 82.19 -69.68
C GLU A 799 63.89 81.37 -68.38
N LEU A 800 63.20 81.78 -67.31
CA LEU A 800 63.18 81.07 -66.01
C LEU A 800 62.22 79.86 -65.98
N HIS A 801 61.15 79.88 -66.78
CA HIS A 801 60.09 78.87 -66.69
C HIS A 801 60.51 77.47 -67.15
N LYS A 802 61.35 77.37 -68.19
CA LYS A 802 61.80 76.07 -68.71
C LYS A 802 62.56 75.26 -67.67
N LYS A 803 63.49 75.90 -66.95
CA LYS A 803 64.31 75.25 -65.92
C LYS A 803 63.50 74.89 -64.66
N HIS A 804 62.54 75.74 -64.30
CA HIS A 804 61.63 75.52 -63.17
C HIS A 804 60.81 74.23 -63.33
N TYR A 805 60.26 73.94 -64.52
CA TYR A 805 59.48 72.72 -64.73
C TYR A 805 60.33 71.44 -64.77
N GLU A 806 61.56 71.49 -65.28
CA GLU A 806 62.50 70.35 -65.24
C GLU A 806 62.95 70.00 -63.81
N GLU A 807 63.27 71.00 -62.98
CA GLU A 807 63.66 70.81 -61.58
C GLU A 807 62.47 70.30 -60.73
N ASN A 808 61.25 70.84 -60.92
CA ASN A 808 60.04 70.36 -60.26
C ASN A 808 59.69 68.90 -60.62
N ARG A 809 59.86 68.51 -61.89
CA ARG A 809 59.63 67.14 -62.37
C ARG A 809 60.55 66.15 -61.66
N LYS A 810 61.84 66.49 -61.49
CA LYS A 810 62.79 65.64 -60.77
C LYS A 810 62.41 65.51 -59.30
N ALA A 811 62.06 66.61 -58.63
CA ALA A 811 61.63 66.59 -57.24
C ALA A 811 60.37 65.72 -57.01
N HIS A 812 59.41 65.69 -57.93
CA HIS A 812 58.25 64.78 -57.86
C HIS A 812 58.65 63.30 -57.98
N VAL A 813 59.62 62.94 -58.83
CA VAL A 813 60.07 61.54 -58.97
C VAL A 813 60.78 61.08 -57.69
N ASP A 814 61.68 61.89 -57.14
CA ASP A 814 62.39 61.59 -55.88
C ASP A 814 61.40 61.49 -54.68
N MET A 815 60.32 62.28 -54.70
CA MET A 815 59.21 62.20 -53.73
C MET A 815 58.38 60.90 -53.89
N ILE A 816 58.12 60.45 -55.11
CA ILE A 816 57.42 59.17 -55.37
C ILE A 816 58.30 58.00 -54.91
N GLU A 817 59.61 58.04 -55.12
CA GLU A 817 60.53 56.99 -54.71
C GLU A 817 60.62 56.89 -53.17
N THR A 818 60.71 58.02 -52.47
CA THR A 818 60.68 58.06 -50.99
C THR A 818 59.31 57.66 -50.40
N LEU A 819 58.20 57.90 -51.09
CA LEU A 819 56.90 57.35 -50.69
C LEU A 819 56.84 55.82 -50.89
N LYS A 820 57.45 55.29 -51.98
CA LYS A 820 57.52 53.85 -52.25
C LYS A 820 58.39 53.08 -51.25
N THR A 821 59.51 53.65 -50.80
CA THR A 821 60.35 53.00 -49.77
C THR A 821 59.63 52.94 -48.42
N ASN A 822 58.94 54.01 -48.02
CA ASN A 822 58.09 54.01 -46.82
C ASN A 822 56.93 53.01 -46.90
N LEU A 823 56.30 52.89 -48.08
CA LEU A 823 55.28 51.86 -48.33
C LEU A 823 55.83 50.44 -48.15
N ASN A 824 57.05 50.16 -48.64
CA ASN A 824 57.69 48.85 -48.52
C ASN A 824 58.02 48.48 -47.06
N VAL A 825 58.44 49.44 -46.23
CA VAL A 825 58.65 49.22 -44.78
C VAL A 825 57.32 48.85 -44.10
N LYS A 826 56.24 49.58 -44.41
CA LYS A 826 54.90 49.28 -43.89
C LYS A 826 54.32 47.95 -44.41
N ASP A 827 54.64 47.54 -45.64
CA ASP A 827 54.26 46.23 -46.18
C ASP A 827 54.97 45.09 -45.41
N GLN A 828 56.23 45.27 -45.02
CA GLN A 828 56.96 44.32 -44.15
C GLN A 828 56.36 44.25 -42.74
N GLU A 829 55.97 45.38 -42.13
CA GLU A 829 55.23 45.41 -40.85
C GLU A 829 53.88 44.66 -40.96
N LEU A 830 53.17 44.82 -42.08
CA LEU A 830 51.92 44.13 -42.37
C LEU A 830 52.13 42.62 -42.49
N GLN A 831 53.11 42.14 -43.27
CA GLN A 831 53.41 40.71 -43.40
C GLN A 831 53.80 40.09 -42.05
N ALA A 832 54.61 40.78 -41.24
CA ALA A 832 54.97 40.33 -39.90
C ALA A 832 53.76 40.27 -38.94
N SER A 833 52.78 41.16 -39.11
CA SER A 833 51.54 41.18 -38.34
C SER A 833 50.57 40.08 -38.77
N ILE A 834 50.43 39.83 -40.09
CA ILE A 834 49.66 38.71 -40.65
C ILE A 834 50.21 37.37 -40.18
N ALA A 835 51.52 37.19 -40.16
CA ALA A 835 52.15 35.96 -39.67
C ALA A 835 51.78 35.67 -38.20
N LYS A 836 51.94 36.68 -37.31
CA LYS A 836 51.57 36.57 -35.90
C LYS A 836 50.06 36.36 -35.69
N ALA A 837 49.22 36.96 -36.51
CA ALA A 837 47.78 36.76 -36.45
C ALA A 837 47.39 35.32 -36.87
N SER A 838 48.03 34.81 -37.91
CA SER A 838 47.79 33.46 -38.46
C SER A 838 48.24 32.33 -37.51
N GLU A 839 49.25 32.57 -36.67
CA GLU A 839 49.65 31.65 -35.59
C GLU A 839 48.57 31.52 -34.49
N ILE A 840 47.79 32.58 -34.26
CA ILE A 840 46.73 32.62 -33.23
C ILE A 840 45.40 32.13 -33.81
N CYS A 841 45.06 32.57 -35.02
CA CYS A 841 43.83 32.20 -35.72
C CYS A 841 44.14 32.06 -37.22
N PRO A 842 44.20 30.83 -37.77
CA PRO A 842 44.61 30.60 -39.16
C PRO A 842 43.58 31.02 -40.21
N GLU A 843 42.34 31.32 -39.80
CA GLU A 843 41.28 31.83 -40.66
C GLU A 843 41.19 33.35 -40.54
N ARG A 844 41.20 34.07 -41.67
CA ARG A 844 41.21 35.54 -41.69
C ARG A 844 39.81 36.10 -41.38
N LEU A 845 39.70 36.81 -40.26
CA LEU A 845 38.43 37.40 -39.79
C LEU A 845 38.29 38.86 -40.22
N ASP A 846 37.07 39.25 -40.61
CA ASP A 846 36.74 40.59 -41.10
C ASP A 846 36.26 41.47 -39.94
N VAL A 847 37.21 42.12 -39.24
CA VAL A 847 36.96 42.77 -37.93
C VAL A 847 36.71 44.27 -38.07
N ARG A 848 35.49 44.71 -37.75
CA ARG A 848 35.07 46.13 -37.78
C ARG A 848 35.33 46.91 -36.48
N ARG A 849 35.95 46.29 -35.48
CA ARG A 849 36.21 46.86 -34.14
C ARG A 849 37.69 47.16 -33.98
N THR A 850 38.03 48.27 -33.32
CA THR A 850 39.42 48.63 -33.04
C THR A 850 40.04 47.73 -31.98
N ALA A 851 41.35 47.50 -32.08
CA ALA A 851 42.11 46.67 -31.16
C ALA A 851 41.95 47.16 -29.72
N LYS A 852 42.03 48.49 -29.48
CA LYS A 852 41.88 49.09 -28.14
C LYS A 852 40.53 48.80 -27.47
N SER A 853 39.46 48.65 -28.25
CA SER A 853 38.14 48.25 -27.73
C SER A 853 38.13 46.78 -27.32
N LEU A 854 38.74 45.90 -28.13
CA LEU A 854 38.82 44.47 -27.86
C LEU A 854 39.73 44.16 -26.66
N ASP A 855 40.85 44.88 -26.49
CA ASP A 855 41.76 44.67 -25.34
C ASP A 855 41.08 44.99 -24.00
N SER A 856 40.31 46.08 -23.99
CA SER A 856 39.52 46.50 -22.82
C SER A 856 38.48 45.44 -22.43
N GLU A 857 37.83 44.82 -23.43
CA GLU A 857 36.84 43.75 -23.23
C GLU A 857 37.50 42.44 -22.78
N ILE A 858 38.62 42.03 -23.42
CA ILE A 858 39.42 40.86 -23.04
C ILE A 858 39.93 40.99 -21.61
N SER A 859 40.49 42.14 -21.24
CA SER A 859 41.04 42.38 -19.89
C SER A 859 39.95 42.32 -18.81
N ARG A 860 38.78 42.91 -19.08
CA ARG A 860 37.61 42.82 -18.19
C ARG A 860 37.10 41.39 -18.05
N LEU A 861 37.08 40.62 -19.13
CA LEU A 861 36.62 39.23 -19.14
C LEU A 861 37.62 38.29 -18.44
N ARG A 862 38.94 38.48 -18.66
CA ARG A 862 40.02 37.80 -17.92
C ARG A 862 39.88 37.98 -16.43
N HIS A 863 39.74 39.22 -15.97
CA HIS A 863 39.60 39.52 -14.55
C HIS A 863 38.39 38.80 -13.96
N LYS A 864 37.22 38.90 -14.62
CA LYS A 864 35.98 38.24 -14.19
C LYS A 864 36.10 36.72 -14.09
N ILE A 865 36.76 36.06 -15.05
CA ILE A 865 36.98 34.60 -15.01
C ILE A 865 37.88 34.24 -13.82
N ASN A 866 38.97 34.97 -13.60
CA ASN A 866 39.89 34.68 -12.50
C ASN A 866 39.20 34.82 -11.13
N THR A 867 38.44 35.90 -10.91
CA THR A 867 37.69 36.08 -9.65
C THR A 867 36.69 34.96 -9.39
N GLN A 868 36.05 34.44 -10.45
CA GLN A 868 35.09 33.33 -10.34
C GLN A 868 35.79 31.98 -10.09
N GLN A 869 36.97 31.75 -10.69
CA GLN A 869 37.77 30.54 -10.44
C GLN A 869 38.29 30.50 -9.00
N ASP A 870 38.80 31.63 -8.49
CA ASP A 870 39.28 31.77 -7.11
C ASP A 870 38.14 31.55 -6.08
N GLN A 871 36.90 31.96 -6.41
CA GLN A 871 35.72 31.78 -5.55
C GLN A 871 35.14 30.35 -5.56
N HIS A 872 35.27 29.62 -6.66
CA HIS A 872 34.63 28.30 -6.82
C HIS A 872 35.57 27.11 -6.62
N GLY A 873 36.88 27.27 -6.85
CA GLY A 873 37.90 26.23 -6.70
C GLY A 873 38.07 25.33 -7.94
N HIS A 874 39.03 24.41 -7.87
CA HIS A 874 39.40 23.58 -9.03
C HIS A 874 38.26 22.65 -9.53
N ARG A 875 38.07 22.63 -10.86
CA ARG A 875 37.06 21.86 -11.61
C ARG A 875 36.91 20.43 -11.10
N ASP A 876 38.01 19.67 -11.04
CA ASP A 876 37.99 18.24 -10.71
C ASP A 876 37.46 17.96 -9.29
N ILE A 877 37.71 18.88 -8.35
CA ILE A 877 37.23 18.78 -6.97
C ILE A 877 35.72 19.00 -6.92
N ILE A 878 35.20 19.99 -7.67
CA ILE A 878 33.76 20.29 -7.76
C ILE A 878 33.02 19.09 -8.39
N VAL A 879 33.52 18.58 -9.51
CA VAL A 879 32.95 17.43 -10.22
C VAL A 879 32.93 16.20 -9.31
N ARG A 880 34.05 15.87 -8.65
CA ARG A 880 34.13 14.74 -7.72
C ARG A 880 33.15 14.87 -6.54
N GLN A 881 33.09 16.04 -5.91
CA GLN A 881 32.17 16.29 -4.78
C GLN A 881 30.70 16.24 -5.21
N TYR A 882 30.35 16.66 -6.43
CA TYR A 882 29.01 16.49 -6.98
C TYR A 882 28.66 15.01 -7.15
N HIS A 883 29.53 14.21 -7.77
CA HIS A 883 29.28 12.78 -7.97
C HIS A 883 29.18 12.01 -6.64
N GLU A 884 30.06 12.29 -5.68
CA GLU A 884 30.03 11.67 -4.35
C GLU A 884 28.75 12.04 -3.56
N ALA A 885 28.34 13.31 -3.59
CA ALA A 885 27.07 13.74 -2.98
C ALA A 885 25.85 13.09 -3.65
N LYS A 886 25.87 12.96 -4.98
CA LYS A 886 24.81 12.31 -5.78
C LYS A 886 24.69 10.83 -5.47
N GLU A 887 25.81 10.11 -5.40
CA GLU A 887 25.83 8.68 -5.10
C GLU A 887 25.37 8.41 -3.66
N ASN A 888 25.86 9.18 -2.68
CA ASN A 888 25.42 9.08 -1.28
C ASN A 888 23.92 9.36 -1.13
N PHE A 889 23.42 10.44 -1.75
CA PHE A 889 21.98 10.74 -1.78
C PHE A 889 21.18 9.60 -2.42
N SER A 890 21.63 9.07 -3.58
CA SER A 890 20.96 7.99 -4.30
C SER A 890 20.91 6.68 -3.49
N ASN A 891 22.00 6.32 -2.81
CA ASN A 891 22.08 5.11 -1.98
C ASN A 891 21.14 5.18 -0.77
N ILE A 892 21.14 6.28 -0.03
CA ILE A 892 20.21 6.46 1.11
C ILE A 892 18.76 6.57 0.62
N ALA A 893 18.48 7.28 -0.47
CA ALA A 893 17.14 7.34 -1.07
C ALA A 893 16.61 5.95 -1.46
N ARG A 894 17.47 5.09 -2.03
CA ARG A 894 17.15 3.70 -2.39
C ARG A 894 16.86 2.84 -1.16
N GLN A 895 17.65 2.99 -0.08
CA GLN A 895 17.41 2.30 1.18
C GLN A 895 16.08 2.72 1.83
N VAL A 896 15.81 4.03 1.93
CA VAL A 896 14.53 4.57 2.45
C VAL A 896 13.36 4.02 1.64
N LYS A 897 13.38 4.12 0.31
CA LYS A 897 12.33 3.60 -0.57
C LYS A 897 12.11 2.09 -0.42
N GLY A 898 13.19 1.32 -0.21
CA GLY A 898 13.12 -0.12 0.05
C GLY A 898 12.45 -0.44 1.39
N LEU A 899 12.84 0.25 2.46
CA LEU A 899 12.24 0.10 3.79
C LEU A 899 10.77 0.54 3.80
N GLU A 900 10.41 1.63 3.11
CA GLU A 900 9.01 2.06 2.94
C GLU A 900 8.17 1.04 2.15
N ALA A 901 8.74 0.36 1.16
CA ALA A 901 8.07 -0.72 0.45
C ALA A 901 7.85 -1.94 1.36
N PHE A 902 8.89 -2.34 2.11
CA PHE A 902 8.81 -3.42 3.08
C PHE A 902 7.79 -3.14 4.20
N ILE A 903 7.77 -1.92 4.77
CA ILE A 903 6.79 -1.53 5.79
C ILE A 903 5.36 -1.59 5.25
N ARG A 904 5.12 -1.23 3.98
CA ARG A 904 3.81 -1.35 3.34
C ARG A 904 3.40 -2.82 3.18
N GLN A 905 4.25 -3.64 2.56
CA GLN A 905 3.98 -5.08 2.42
C GLN A 905 3.73 -5.76 3.77
N LEU A 906 4.56 -5.47 4.78
CA LEU A 906 4.39 -5.96 6.14
C LEU A 906 3.07 -5.48 6.75
N THR A 907 2.62 -4.25 6.45
CA THR A 907 1.30 -3.75 6.90
C THR A 907 0.16 -4.56 6.29
N ASP A 908 0.21 -4.83 4.98
CA ASP A 908 -0.86 -5.54 4.27
C ASP A 908 -0.94 -7.02 4.69
N ILE A 909 0.22 -7.66 4.84
CA ILE A 909 0.33 -9.02 5.38
C ILE A 909 -0.20 -9.05 6.82
N MET A 910 0.19 -8.09 7.68
CA MET A 910 -0.28 -8.04 9.07
C MET A 910 -1.78 -7.78 9.18
N ASN A 911 -2.36 -6.90 8.34
CA ASN A 911 -3.80 -6.67 8.28
C ASN A 911 -4.55 -7.95 7.88
N THR A 912 -4.03 -8.66 6.86
CA THR A 912 -4.59 -9.93 6.39
C THR A 912 -4.52 -11.01 7.47
N ARG A 913 -3.35 -11.19 8.09
CA ARG A 913 -3.13 -12.15 9.18
C ARG A 913 -3.97 -11.82 10.41
N HIS A 914 -4.14 -10.54 10.77
CA HIS A 914 -4.99 -10.13 11.89
C HIS A 914 -6.48 -10.40 11.63
N ASN A 915 -6.95 -10.23 10.39
CA ASN A 915 -8.30 -10.61 9.98
C ASN A 915 -8.52 -12.13 10.08
N VAL A 916 -7.57 -12.93 9.59
CA VAL A 916 -7.57 -14.40 9.71
C VAL A 916 -7.56 -14.83 11.18
N TYR A 917 -6.69 -14.25 12.01
CA TYR A 917 -6.65 -14.51 13.47
C TYR A 917 -7.99 -14.20 14.15
N THR A 918 -8.63 -13.08 13.79
CA THR A 918 -9.94 -12.71 14.35
C THR A 918 -11.02 -13.72 13.97
N LYS A 919 -11.01 -14.18 12.70
CA LYS A 919 -11.89 -15.26 12.20
C LYS A 919 -11.60 -16.61 12.88
N MET A 920 -10.33 -16.98 13.05
CA MET A 920 -9.91 -18.21 13.74
C MET A 920 -10.34 -18.18 15.21
N ARG A 921 -10.05 -17.11 15.95
CA ARG A 921 -10.45 -16.95 17.36
C ARG A 921 -11.96 -17.18 17.54
N MET A 922 -12.76 -16.58 16.68
CA MET A 922 -14.20 -16.79 16.60
C MET A 922 -14.57 -18.25 16.28
N TYR A 923 -13.99 -18.81 15.21
CA TYR A 923 -14.28 -20.16 14.74
C TYR A 923 -14.04 -21.21 15.82
N LEU A 924 -12.87 -21.15 16.47
CA LEU A 924 -12.47 -22.07 17.52
C LEU A 924 -13.35 -21.92 18.77
N SER A 925 -13.80 -20.70 19.12
CA SER A 925 -14.76 -20.49 20.22
C SER A 925 -16.14 -21.09 19.95
N VAL A 926 -16.68 -20.93 18.74
CA VAL A 926 -17.97 -21.55 18.35
C VAL A 926 -17.85 -23.07 18.30
N ARG A 927 -16.78 -23.60 17.70
CA ARG A 927 -16.48 -25.04 17.63
C ARG A 927 -16.34 -25.65 19.04
N CYS A 928 -15.69 -24.93 19.97
CA CYS A 928 -15.57 -25.34 21.37
C CYS A 928 -16.94 -25.41 22.05
N LYS A 929 -17.78 -24.39 21.86
CA LYS A 929 -19.16 -24.37 22.39
C LYS A 929 -20.02 -25.51 21.85
N TYR A 930 -19.91 -25.80 20.54
CA TYR A 930 -20.63 -26.90 19.91
C TYR A 930 -20.22 -28.25 20.51
N TYR A 931 -18.92 -28.56 20.53
CA TYR A 931 -18.45 -29.83 21.10
C TYR A 931 -18.75 -29.94 22.60
N PHE A 932 -18.61 -28.87 23.38
CA PHE A 932 -18.93 -28.90 24.80
C PHE A 932 -20.39 -29.30 25.05
N ASN A 933 -21.32 -28.70 24.30
CA ASN A 933 -22.75 -29.02 24.40
C ASN A 933 -23.08 -30.43 23.87
N LEU A 934 -22.44 -30.88 22.78
CA LEU A 934 -22.58 -32.24 22.24
C LEU A 934 -22.07 -33.31 23.22
N MET A 935 -21.00 -33.03 23.96
CA MET A 935 -20.46 -33.95 24.95
C MET A 935 -21.36 -34.02 26.18
N LEU A 936 -21.86 -32.87 26.69
CA LEU A 936 -22.80 -32.82 27.80
C LEU A 936 -24.15 -33.50 27.50
N SER A 937 -24.66 -33.40 26.27
CA SER A 937 -25.95 -33.98 25.89
C SER A 937 -25.99 -35.50 26.00
N GLN A 938 -24.84 -36.20 25.99
CA GLN A 938 -24.76 -37.65 26.22
C GLN A 938 -25.22 -38.08 27.62
N ARG A 939 -25.27 -37.15 28.59
CA ARG A 939 -25.86 -37.34 29.92
C ARG A 939 -27.16 -36.53 30.13
N GLY A 940 -27.75 -36.01 29.06
CA GLY A 940 -28.92 -35.12 29.12
C GLY A 940 -28.63 -33.75 29.75
N TYR A 941 -27.36 -33.34 29.84
CA TYR A 941 -26.97 -32.09 30.50
C TYR A 941 -26.99 -30.92 29.51
N ILE A 942 -27.45 -29.76 29.97
CA ILE A 942 -27.53 -28.54 29.16
C ILE A 942 -26.37 -27.62 29.50
N GLY A 943 -25.47 -27.42 28.54
CA GLY A 943 -24.34 -26.49 28.64
C GLY A 943 -24.66 -25.11 28.05
N LYS A 944 -24.20 -24.05 28.72
CA LYS A 944 -24.14 -22.69 28.16
C LYS A 944 -22.74 -22.12 28.37
N MET A 945 -22.05 -21.91 27.25
CA MET A 945 -20.75 -21.25 27.17
C MET A 945 -20.85 -19.93 26.42
N THR A 946 -20.23 -18.89 26.97
CA THR A 946 -20.23 -17.51 26.47
C THR A 946 -18.81 -16.97 26.47
N PHE A 947 -18.31 -16.57 25.29
CA PHE A 947 -17.02 -15.91 25.13
C PHE A 947 -17.23 -14.41 24.97
N ASP A 948 -16.50 -13.59 25.74
CA ASP A 948 -16.33 -12.17 25.47
C ASP A 948 -14.89 -11.90 25.04
N HIS A 949 -14.73 -11.71 23.73
CA HIS A 949 -13.45 -11.44 23.08
C HIS A 949 -12.95 -9.99 23.21
N LYS A 950 -13.74 -9.09 23.83
CA LYS A 950 -13.35 -7.70 24.12
C LYS A 950 -12.80 -7.59 25.54
N ASN A 951 -13.46 -8.24 26.49
CA ASN A 951 -13.05 -8.27 27.90
C ASN A 951 -12.13 -9.45 28.24
N ASP A 952 -11.80 -10.30 27.24
CA ASP A 952 -11.02 -11.53 27.38
C ASP A 952 -11.55 -12.45 28.51
N THR A 953 -12.88 -12.70 28.53
CA THR A 953 -13.55 -13.58 29.51
C THR A 953 -14.29 -14.77 28.89
N LEU A 954 -14.39 -15.85 29.67
CA LEU A 954 -15.11 -17.07 29.31
C LEU A 954 -16.00 -17.54 30.47
N SER A 955 -17.31 -17.43 30.27
CA SER A 955 -18.32 -17.91 31.22
C SER A 955 -18.84 -19.28 30.80
N ILE A 956 -18.92 -20.22 31.74
CA ILE A 956 -19.37 -21.60 31.51
C ILE A 956 -20.34 -21.97 32.63
N SER A 957 -21.54 -22.42 32.25
CA SER A 957 -22.61 -22.86 33.14
C SER A 957 -23.20 -24.17 32.60
N VAL A 958 -23.61 -25.05 33.50
CA VAL A 958 -24.10 -26.41 33.18
C VAL A 958 -25.29 -26.72 34.07
N LEU A 959 -26.35 -27.29 33.49
CA LEU A 959 -27.55 -27.71 34.19
C LEU A 959 -27.69 -29.25 34.12
N PRO A 960 -27.64 -29.97 35.25
CA PRO A 960 -27.92 -31.41 35.32
C PRO A 960 -29.39 -31.70 35.00
N GLY A 961 -29.64 -32.77 34.21
CA GLY A 961 -30.95 -33.05 33.60
C GLY A 961 -32.07 -33.60 34.50
N GLU A 962 -31.86 -33.73 35.82
CA GLU A 962 -32.84 -34.35 36.73
C GLU A 962 -33.07 -33.48 37.97
N GLY A 963 -34.07 -32.59 37.90
CA GLY A 963 -34.47 -31.72 39.00
C GLY A 963 -35.23 -30.48 38.53
N GLY A 964 -36.57 -30.54 38.58
CA GLY A 964 -37.40 -29.39 38.20
C GLY A 964 -37.13 -28.16 39.07
N LYS A 965 -36.95 -27.00 38.43
CA LYS A 965 -36.70 -25.66 39.04
C LYS A 965 -35.27 -25.38 39.56
N ALA A 966 -34.23 -26.01 39.03
CA ALA A 966 -32.86 -25.53 39.21
C ALA A 966 -32.54 -24.36 38.24
N ASN A 967 -31.99 -23.25 38.75
CA ASN A 967 -31.44 -22.18 37.91
C ASN A 967 -30.12 -22.62 37.25
N LEU A 968 -29.78 -22.06 36.08
CA LEU A 968 -28.46 -22.18 35.46
C LEU A 968 -27.38 -21.76 36.46
N SER A 969 -26.57 -22.72 36.90
CA SER A 969 -25.60 -22.51 37.97
C SER A 969 -24.16 -22.59 37.44
N ASP A 970 -23.26 -21.83 38.08
CA ASP A 970 -21.83 -21.88 37.79
C ASP A 970 -21.29 -23.27 38.18
N MET A 971 -20.31 -23.79 37.42
CA MET A 971 -19.78 -25.15 37.55
C MET A 971 -19.24 -25.50 38.95
N ARG A 972 -19.06 -24.49 39.80
CA ARG A 972 -18.64 -24.59 41.20
C ARG A 972 -19.72 -25.14 42.14
N SER A 973 -20.98 -25.00 41.77
CA SER A 973 -22.16 -25.45 42.54
C SER A 973 -22.58 -26.90 42.25
N LEU A 974 -21.99 -27.51 41.22
CA LEU A 974 -22.22 -28.90 40.85
C LEU A 974 -21.60 -29.86 41.87
N SER A 975 -22.14 -31.08 41.98
CA SER A 975 -21.52 -32.15 42.77
C SER A 975 -20.12 -32.52 42.23
N GLY A 976 -19.31 -33.19 43.07
CA GLY A 976 -17.94 -33.58 42.70
C GLY A 976 -17.86 -34.40 41.40
N GLY A 977 -18.80 -35.32 41.19
CA GLY A 977 -18.88 -36.15 39.97
C GLY A 977 -19.32 -35.35 38.75
N GLU A 978 -20.37 -34.53 38.86
CA GLU A 978 -20.89 -33.68 37.78
C GLU A 978 -19.87 -32.63 37.31
N ARG A 979 -19.17 -32.02 38.27
CA ARG A 979 -18.08 -31.09 37.99
C ARG A 979 -16.98 -31.79 37.20
N SER A 980 -16.56 -32.98 37.64
CA SER A 980 -15.50 -33.77 36.98
C SER A 980 -15.91 -34.24 35.58
N PHE A 981 -17.17 -34.67 35.39
CA PHE A 981 -17.74 -34.98 34.08
C PHE A 981 -17.73 -33.78 33.15
N SER A 982 -18.12 -32.61 33.66
CA SER A 982 -18.11 -31.36 32.89
C SER A 982 -16.68 -30.89 32.57
N THR A 983 -15.69 -31.17 33.43
CA THR A 983 -14.25 -31.00 33.11
C THR A 983 -13.85 -31.80 31.89
N VAL A 984 -14.19 -33.10 31.88
CA VAL A 984 -13.85 -34.00 30.77
C VAL A 984 -14.54 -33.52 29.50
N CYS A 985 -15.84 -33.17 29.55
CA CYS A 985 -16.55 -32.61 28.38
C CYS A 985 -15.86 -31.35 27.82
N PHE A 986 -15.35 -30.46 28.68
CA PHE A 986 -14.61 -29.27 28.25
C PHE A 986 -13.25 -29.62 27.63
N VAL A 987 -12.45 -30.48 28.28
CA VAL A 987 -11.15 -30.92 27.73
C VAL A 987 -11.33 -31.62 26.38
N LEU A 988 -12.35 -32.47 26.24
CA LEU A 988 -12.70 -33.13 24.97
C LEU A 988 -13.16 -32.13 23.90
N SER A 989 -13.88 -31.06 24.29
CA SER A 989 -14.24 -30.00 23.35
C SER A 989 -13.02 -29.25 22.82
N LEU A 990 -11.95 -29.13 23.63
CA LEU A 990 -10.66 -28.59 23.18
C LEU A 990 -9.82 -29.62 22.39
N TRP A 991 -9.91 -30.93 22.66
CA TRP A 991 -9.26 -31.96 21.83
C TRP A 991 -9.79 -32.05 20.40
N GLY A 992 -11.04 -31.65 20.17
CA GLY A 992 -11.60 -31.48 18.83
C GLY A 992 -11.07 -30.26 18.05
N ILE A 993 -10.12 -29.51 18.62
CA ILE A 993 -9.71 -28.17 18.17
C ILE A 993 -8.18 -27.97 18.27
N ALA A 994 -7.55 -28.46 19.33
CA ALA A 994 -6.12 -28.37 19.56
C ALA A 994 -5.39 -29.48 18.79
N GLU A 995 -4.50 -29.07 17.89
CA GLU A 995 -3.64 -29.96 17.10
C GLU A 995 -2.42 -30.42 17.91
N GLY A 996 -1.85 -31.56 17.52
CA GLY A 996 -0.66 -32.15 18.14
C GLY A 996 -0.67 -33.68 18.06
N PRO A 997 0.50 -34.34 17.96
CA PRO A 997 0.59 -35.78 17.64
C PRO A 997 0.16 -36.68 18.82
N PHE A 998 0.20 -36.18 20.05
CA PHE A 998 -0.31 -36.89 21.22
C PHE A 998 -1.03 -36.00 22.23
N CYS A 999 -1.86 -36.63 23.07
CA CYS A 999 -2.49 -36.07 24.25
C CYS A 999 -2.23 -36.97 25.46
N ALA A 1000 -1.99 -36.38 26.64
CA ALA A 1000 -1.83 -37.11 27.90
C ALA A 1000 -2.69 -36.53 29.04
N LEU A 1001 -3.34 -37.41 29.81
CA LEU A 1001 -4.21 -37.08 30.94
C LEU A 1001 -3.77 -37.83 32.21
N ASP A 1002 -3.45 -37.11 33.29
CA ASP A 1002 -3.19 -37.72 34.60
C ASP A 1002 -4.42 -37.69 35.50
N GLU A 1003 -4.80 -38.85 36.07
CA GLU A 1003 -5.85 -39.03 37.09
C GLU A 1003 -7.25 -38.47 36.74
N PHE A 1004 -7.59 -38.45 35.45
CA PHE A 1004 -8.87 -37.91 34.94
C PHE A 1004 -10.13 -38.55 35.56
N ASP A 1005 -10.05 -39.80 36.06
CA ASP A 1005 -11.20 -40.55 36.59
C ASP A 1005 -11.29 -40.63 38.13
N VAL A 1006 -10.35 -40.02 38.87
CA VAL A 1006 -10.24 -40.19 40.34
C VAL A 1006 -11.40 -39.57 41.13
N TYR A 1007 -12.04 -38.53 40.60
CA TYR A 1007 -13.14 -37.80 41.27
C TYR A 1007 -14.52 -38.06 40.61
N MET A 1008 -14.63 -39.12 39.83
CA MET A 1008 -15.86 -39.49 39.11
C MET A 1008 -16.54 -40.69 39.78
N ASP A 1009 -17.86 -40.66 39.91
CA ASP A 1009 -18.64 -41.86 40.21
C ASP A 1009 -18.57 -42.88 39.05
N MET A 1010 -19.00 -44.12 39.31
CA MET A 1010 -18.90 -45.21 38.35
C MET A 1010 -19.68 -44.97 37.04
N VAL A 1011 -20.78 -44.22 37.08
CA VAL A 1011 -21.62 -43.94 35.91
C VAL A 1011 -20.94 -42.90 35.03
N ASN A 1012 -20.55 -41.77 35.61
CA ASN A 1012 -19.79 -40.72 34.95
C ASN A 1012 -18.46 -41.25 34.38
N ARG A 1013 -17.74 -42.06 35.15
CA ARG A 1013 -16.49 -42.69 34.72
C ARG A 1013 -16.70 -43.53 33.46
N ARG A 1014 -17.74 -44.38 33.42
CA ARG A 1014 -18.05 -45.19 32.24
C ARG A 1014 -18.38 -44.34 31.01
N ILE A 1015 -19.28 -43.36 31.15
CA ILE A 1015 -19.70 -42.50 30.03
C ILE A 1015 -18.50 -41.71 29.48
N SER A 1016 -17.70 -41.08 30.36
CA SER A 1016 -16.49 -40.36 29.94
C SER A 1016 -15.48 -41.25 29.23
N MET A 1017 -15.27 -42.49 29.71
CA MET A 1017 -14.39 -43.46 29.06
C MET A 1017 -14.88 -43.82 27.65
N ASP A 1018 -16.17 -44.10 27.49
CA ASP A 1018 -16.76 -44.37 26.16
C ASP A 1018 -16.62 -43.16 25.23
N MET A 1019 -16.76 -41.93 25.74
CA MET A 1019 -16.56 -40.69 24.96
C MET A 1019 -15.10 -40.52 24.52
N MET A 1020 -14.13 -40.72 25.43
CA MET A 1020 -12.70 -40.64 25.13
C MET A 1020 -12.28 -41.70 24.10
N LEU A 1021 -12.79 -42.92 24.21
CA LEU A 1021 -12.51 -43.98 23.24
C LEU A 1021 -13.13 -43.72 21.87
N LYS A 1022 -14.35 -43.16 21.80
CA LYS A 1022 -14.98 -42.73 20.54
C LYS A 1022 -14.15 -41.64 19.83
N ILE A 1023 -13.66 -40.64 20.57
CA ILE A 1023 -12.81 -39.56 20.01
C ILE A 1023 -11.45 -40.11 19.58
N ALA A 1024 -10.82 -40.99 20.36
CA ALA A 1024 -9.56 -41.60 19.98
C ALA A 1024 -9.68 -42.50 18.73
N ALA A 1025 -10.82 -43.18 18.57
CA ALA A 1025 -11.13 -44.01 17.40
C ALA A 1025 -11.40 -43.18 16.13
N SER A 1026 -11.92 -41.95 16.23
CA SER A 1026 -12.00 -41.03 15.08
C SER A 1026 -10.66 -40.36 14.77
N GLN A 1027 -9.86 -40.01 15.78
CA GLN A 1027 -8.53 -39.40 15.63
C GLN A 1027 -7.39 -40.44 15.52
N ARG A 1028 -7.45 -41.34 14.51
CA ARG A 1028 -6.47 -42.45 14.34
C ARG A 1028 -5.01 -42.02 14.13
N TYR A 1029 -4.76 -40.79 13.71
CA TYR A 1029 -3.42 -40.23 13.53
C TYR A 1029 -2.81 -39.68 14.83
N ARG A 1030 -3.59 -39.61 15.91
CA ARG A 1030 -3.18 -39.07 17.22
C ARG A 1030 -3.01 -40.19 18.24
N GLN A 1031 -2.05 -40.02 19.15
CA GLN A 1031 -1.84 -40.90 20.30
C GLN A 1031 -2.48 -40.31 21.57
N PHE A 1032 -3.08 -41.15 22.40
CA PHE A 1032 -3.71 -40.77 23.66
C PHE A 1032 -3.09 -41.58 24.80
N ILE A 1033 -2.66 -40.92 25.87
CA ILE A 1033 -1.99 -41.53 27.03
C ILE A 1033 -2.78 -41.17 28.30
N PHE A 1034 -3.56 -42.12 28.78
CA PHE A 1034 -4.41 -41.98 29.96
C PHE A 1034 -3.73 -42.63 31.17
N LEU A 1035 -3.39 -41.85 32.19
CA LEU A 1035 -2.84 -42.37 33.45
C LEU A 1035 -3.94 -42.44 34.50
N THR A 1036 -4.09 -43.60 35.15
CA THR A 1036 -5.16 -43.86 36.11
C THR A 1036 -4.71 -44.80 37.24
N PRO A 1037 -5.13 -44.58 38.50
CA PRO A 1037 -4.91 -45.53 39.57
C PRO A 1037 -5.92 -46.68 39.59
N GLN A 1038 -7.02 -46.59 38.83
CA GLN A 1038 -8.13 -47.54 38.88
C GLN A 1038 -7.98 -48.66 37.84
N SER A 1039 -8.53 -49.83 38.13
CA SER A 1039 -8.49 -50.95 37.16
C SER A 1039 -9.28 -50.63 35.89
N MET A 1040 -8.83 -51.24 34.78
CA MET A 1040 -9.38 -51.10 33.43
C MET A 1040 -9.83 -52.46 32.84
N SER A 1041 -10.22 -53.40 33.72
CA SER A 1041 -10.63 -54.77 33.35
C SER A 1041 -11.88 -54.85 32.46
N SER A 1042 -12.65 -53.77 32.36
CA SER A 1042 -13.92 -53.68 31.63
C SER A 1042 -13.78 -53.13 30.20
N LEU A 1043 -12.57 -52.85 29.73
CA LEU A 1043 -12.35 -52.30 28.39
C LEU A 1043 -12.44 -53.37 27.29
N PRO A 1044 -13.00 -53.03 26.11
CA PRO A 1044 -13.02 -53.95 24.97
C PRO A 1044 -11.61 -54.21 24.44
N VAL A 1045 -11.29 -55.47 24.16
CA VAL A 1045 -10.00 -55.86 23.56
C VAL A 1045 -9.94 -55.37 22.11
N ASN A 1046 -9.05 -54.42 21.83
CA ASN A 1046 -8.91 -53.77 20.53
C ASN A 1046 -7.42 -53.52 20.23
N SER A 1047 -6.98 -53.80 19.00
CA SER A 1047 -5.60 -53.57 18.53
C SER A 1047 -5.10 -52.13 18.67
N LEU A 1048 -6.02 -51.15 18.77
CA LEU A 1048 -5.71 -49.73 18.96
C LEU A 1048 -5.51 -49.33 20.44
N ILE A 1049 -5.86 -50.21 21.39
CA ILE A 1049 -5.79 -49.95 22.84
C ILE A 1049 -4.64 -50.78 23.44
N ARG A 1050 -3.69 -50.10 24.10
CA ARG A 1050 -2.61 -50.73 24.85
C ARG A 1050 -2.75 -50.43 26.33
N ILE A 1051 -2.71 -51.46 27.18
CA ILE A 1051 -2.69 -51.31 28.65
C ILE A 1051 -1.27 -51.63 29.15
N LEU A 1052 -0.69 -50.69 29.90
CA LEU A 1052 0.62 -50.75 30.51
C LEU A 1052 0.43 -50.73 32.03
N ARG A 1053 0.56 -51.90 32.67
CA ARG A 1053 0.46 -52.02 34.13
C ARG A 1053 1.84 -51.82 34.76
N LEU A 1054 1.95 -50.79 35.60
CA LEU A 1054 3.13 -50.55 36.43
C LEU A 1054 3.17 -51.52 37.60
N LYS A 1055 4.37 -51.83 38.10
CA LYS A 1055 4.54 -52.58 39.35
C LYS A 1055 4.08 -51.73 40.52
N ASP A 1056 3.51 -52.37 41.54
CA ASP A 1056 3.20 -51.69 42.79
C ASP A 1056 4.49 -51.26 43.50
N PRO A 1057 4.50 -50.12 44.21
CA PRO A 1057 5.69 -49.64 44.89
C PRO A 1057 6.10 -50.56 46.03
N ASP A 1058 7.40 -50.84 46.14
CA ASP A 1058 7.97 -51.61 47.24
C ASP A 1058 7.80 -50.88 48.58
N ARG A 1059 6.77 -51.25 49.34
CA ARG A 1059 6.44 -50.65 50.65
C ARG A 1059 7.43 -50.99 51.77
N SER A 1060 8.55 -51.65 51.47
CA SER A 1060 9.60 -52.04 52.42
C SER A 1060 10.58 -50.92 52.77
N GLN A 1061 10.45 -49.73 52.18
CA GLN A 1061 11.22 -48.52 52.55
C GLN A 1061 10.31 -47.46 53.18
N SER A 1062 9.87 -47.68 54.42
CA SER A 1062 9.07 -46.71 55.18
C SER A 1062 9.51 -46.59 56.65
N ALA A 1063 10.51 -45.75 56.90
CA ALA A 1063 10.75 -45.11 58.19
C ALA A 1063 11.63 -43.86 58.02
N LEU A 1064 11.07 -42.79 57.44
CA LEU A 1064 11.65 -41.45 57.63
C LEU A 1064 11.32 -41.01 59.07
N PRO A 1065 12.31 -40.65 59.92
CA PRO A 1065 12.02 -40.16 61.25
C PRO A 1065 11.40 -38.76 61.16
N PHE A 1066 10.13 -38.63 61.54
CA PHE A 1066 9.48 -37.33 61.72
C PHE A 1066 10.11 -36.62 62.91
N GLY A 1067 11.09 -35.76 62.65
CA GLY A 1067 11.52 -34.75 63.62
C GLY A 1067 10.37 -33.77 63.88
N GLN A 1068 9.99 -33.61 65.15
CA GLN A 1068 9.00 -32.62 65.56
C GLN A 1068 9.48 -31.21 65.16
N ARG A 1069 8.61 -30.45 64.48
CA ARG A 1069 8.81 -29.00 64.34
C ARG A 1069 8.25 -28.32 65.59
N ASN A 1070 9.09 -27.54 66.26
CA ASN A 1070 8.62 -26.56 67.25
C ASN A 1070 7.70 -25.54 66.58
N PRO A 1071 6.69 -25.02 67.29
CA PRO A 1071 5.83 -23.94 66.80
C PRO A 1071 6.41 -22.56 67.18
N GLU A 1072 6.82 -21.79 66.17
CA GLU A 1072 6.85 -20.32 66.14
C GLU A 1072 6.33 -19.85 64.78
#